data_AF-R6CUK5-F1
#
_entry.id   AF-R6CUK5-F1
#
_cell.length_a   1.000
_cell.length_b   1.000
_cell.length_c   1.000
_cell.angle_alpha   90.00
_cell.angle_beta   90.00
_cell.angle_gamma   90.00
#
_symmetry.space_group_name_H-M   'P 1'
#
loop_
_entity.id
_entity.type
_entity.pdbx_description
1 polymer ?
#
loop_
_entity_poly.entity_id
_entity_poly.type
_entity_poly.pdbx_seq_one_letter_code
_entity_poly.pdbx_strand_id
1 'polypeptide(L)'
;MKKVVVCLLFVAATLSAKAVDTVDDFRMFMDKIREDVRNNPKTETIKKELSLYNTEDGSFTDIDYARTDRTNWMPIIHVERLSDFAFAYTNPDNAYYGDDSIYEKIVKGLEYWQMRNPNCSNWWYNQISEPQKLGVLLVQMRVGKKLIPQELEDAILQRIRKDGGDPEKWTGANRTDIALHWIYRSCLQKNEADLKRAIELVYSPICYTTKEGFQHDNCFFQHGEQLYIGGYGDEILKGITQIASYAIGTKFAMDEEKIQLVSRFMRETYYQAIRGKYMMFDVMGRGMSRKNILDKSSKALFAKRMIKIDPKHADEFKDIVARLKGKKPASYAVKPKHTHYFRGDYTLHVRPGYTFDVRMASNRTGRCEYGNGENLKTYFVSDGCTDITKEGNEYFNIFPVWNWARIPGTTAPQMAKIPLAKNAWQQIGTSTFSGGVSDSLYGVSTYVYDEPYANINTRAKKAWFFFDDEIVCLGAGITSESEFEVMTTVNQCLSFGKEANVSSAKNKLQKIANGGEQTISNLRWAMHNGVGYVFPDKNSVLVSNKEQTGVWYDINQTQSKKMQHEDVFTLALRHGVKPSDATYAYIVVPEAKNGKQLDGYAKGPVAILSNTSSVQAVQHKNLGIWQMVFHAAGKYSDKNITVSVDKPCALMVHTSADKKGVTLHIADPAQKQGVIKVDVKVSGAMKKAVTQECDFTNTGIYAGATKAYKIQ
;
A
#
# COMPACT_ATOMS: atom_id res chain seq x y z
N MET A 1 11.99 19.89 97.09
CA MET A 1 12.85 18.67 97.11
C MET A 1 12.33 17.68 96.08
N LYS A 2 13.26 16.96 95.43
CA LYS A 2 13.10 15.89 94.40
C LYS A 2 13.04 16.45 92.96
N LYS A 3 14.20 16.62 92.31
CA LYS A 3 15.02 15.64 91.55
C LYS A 3 14.29 15.12 90.30
N VAL A 4 14.68 15.69 89.17
CA VAL A 4 14.41 15.27 87.80
C VAL A 4 15.14 13.94 87.54
N VAL A 5 14.44 12.94 87.02
CA VAL A 5 15.01 11.71 86.47
C VAL A 5 14.53 11.58 85.04
N VAL A 6 15.50 11.45 84.14
CA VAL A 6 15.37 11.23 82.71
C VAL A 6 15.00 9.76 82.47
N CYS A 7 13.93 9.50 81.73
CA CYS A 7 13.61 8.17 81.19
C CYS A 7 13.76 8.18 79.67
N LEU A 8 14.67 7.34 79.18
CA LEU A 8 14.90 6.98 77.79
C LEU A 8 13.66 6.27 77.21
N LEU A 9 13.14 6.78 76.10
CA LEU A 9 12.14 6.11 75.26
C LEU A 9 12.83 5.58 74.00
N PHE A 10 12.98 4.26 73.92
CA PHE A 10 13.36 3.54 72.70
C PHE A 10 12.18 3.54 71.73
N VAL A 11 12.32 4.24 70.60
CA VAL A 11 11.37 4.19 69.48
C VAL A 11 11.80 3.05 68.56
N ALA A 12 11.02 1.97 68.53
CA ALA A 12 11.15 0.92 67.54
C ALA A 12 10.57 1.42 66.20
N ALA A 13 11.43 1.72 65.24
CA ALA A 13 11.02 2.06 63.87
C ALA A 13 10.69 0.77 63.11
N THR A 14 9.40 0.48 62.91
CA THR A 14 8.94 -0.53 61.95
C THR A 14 9.08 0.02 60.54
N LEU A 15 10.13 -0.40 59.83
CA LEU A 15 10.26 -0.25 58.38
C LEU A 15 9.22 -1.15 57.70
N SER A 16 8.09 -0.56 57.30
CA SER A 16 7.16 -1.20 56.36
C SER A 16 7.76 -1.08 54.96
N ALA A 17 8.35 -2.18 54.48
CA ALA A 17 8.76 -2.30 53.08
C ALA A 17 7.50 -2.23 52.21
N LYS A 18 7.30 -1.12 51.49
CA LYS A 18 6.35 -1.08 50.38
C LYS A 18 6.79 -2.14 49.37
N ALA A 19 5.99 -3.18 49.20
CA ALA A 19 6.14 -4.11 48.09
C ALA A 19 6.13 -3.28 46.80
N VAL A 20 7.22 -3.34 46.05
CA VAL A 20 7.24 -2.87 44.67
C VAL A 20 6.34 -3.85 43.91
N ASP A 21 5.16 -3.40 43.48
CA ASP A 21 4.29 -4.18 42.60
C ASP A 21 5.09 -4.57 41.36
N THR A 22 5.57 -5.81 41.31
CA THR A 22 6.21 -6.36 40.12
C THR A 22 5.15 -6.45 39.03
N VAL A 23 5.35 -5.71 37.93
CA VAL A 23 4.48 -5.72 36.76
C VAL A 23 4.33 -7.15 36.23
N ASP A 24 3.13 -7.72 36.28
CA ASP A 24 2.83 -9.04 35.68
C ASP A 24 2.59 -8.86 34.17
N ASP A 25 3.68 -8.95 33.40
CA ASP A 25 3.65 -8.80 31.93
C ASP A 25 2.62 -9.75 31.29
N PHE A 26 2.53 -11.01 31.75
CA PHE A 26 1.61 -12.00 31.18
C PHE A 26 0.15 -11.60 31.39
N ARG A 27 -0.18 -11.11 32.60
CA ARG A 27 -1.51 -10.56 32.87
C ARG A 27 -1.82 -9.36 31.98
N MET A 28 -0.88 -8.44 31.81
CA MET A 28 -1.05 -7.28 30.93
C MET A 28 -1.28 -7.66 29.47
N PHE A 29 -0.59 -8.68 28.95
CA PHE A 29 -0.85 -9.22 27.63
C PHE A 29 -2.28 -9.77 27.54
N MET A 30 -2.66 -10.63 28.49
CA MET A 30 -4.00 -11.23 28.51
C MET A 30 -5.12 -10.18 28.61
N ASP A 31 -4.95 -9.12 29.41
CA ASP A 31 -5.91 -8.01 29.51
C ASP A 31 -6.11 -7.32 28.16
N LYS A 32 -5.02 -7.02 27.44
CA LYS A 32 -5.10 -6.37 26.12
C LYS A 32 -5.60 -7.29 25.02
N ILE A 33 -5.29 -8.59 25.08
CA ILE A 33 -5.86 -9.59 24.18
C ILE A 33 -7.38 -9.60 24.36
N ARG A 34 -7.89 -9.66 25.60
CA ARG A 34 -9.33 -9.58 25.90
C ARG A 34 -9.96 -8.27 25.44
N GLU A 35 -9.25 -7.14 25.54
CA GLU A 35 -9.72 -5.85 25.01
C GLU A 35 -9.89 -5.89 23.48
N ASP A 36 -8.90 -6.44 22.75
CA ASP A 36 -8.90 -6.49 21.27
C ASP A 36 -9.95 -7.46 20.71
N VAL A 37 -10.20 -8.58 21.38
CA VAL A 37 -11.16 -9.63 20.96
C VAL A 37 -12.52 -9.55 21.66
N ARG A 38 -12.80 -8.46 22.39
CA ARG A 38 -14.02 -8.30 23.19
C ARG A 38 -15.27 -8.59 22.36
N ASN A 39 -16.13 -9.46 22.90
CA ASN A 39 -17.42 -9.81 22.30
C ASN A 39 -18.53 -9.87 23.36
N ASN A 40 -19.77 -9.68 22.93
CA ASN A 40 -20.98 -9.96 23.73
C ASN A 40 -22.00 -10.70 22.83
N PRO A 41 -21.89 -12.04 22.72
CA PRO A 41 -22.81 -12.84 21.94
C PRO A 41 -24.26 -12.61 22.37
N LYS A 42 -25.18 -12.50 21.40
CA LYS A 42 -26.60 -12.31 21.70
C LYS A 42 -27.14 -13.54 22.44
N THR A 43 -27.95 -13.33 23.48
CA THR A 43 -28.60 -14.40 24.24
C THR A 43 -29.36 -15.38 23.33
N GLU A 44 -30.00 -14.91 22.26
CA GLU A 44 -30.69 -15.77 21.31
C GLU A 44 -29.75 -16.64 20.46
N THR A 45 -28.54 -16.16 20.16
CA THR A 45 -27.50 -16.98 19.52
C THR A 45 -27.11 -18.13 20.44
N ILE A 46 -26.83 -17.81 21.71
CA ILE A 46 -26.45 -18.81 22.72
C ILE A 46 -27.58 -19.84 22.93
N LYS A 47 -28.85 -19.41 23.04
CA LYS A 47 -30.00 -20.33 23.13
C LYS A 47 -30.09 -21.29 21.95
N LYS A 48 -29.90 -20.77 20.72
CA LYS A 48 -29.90 -21.60 19.51
C LYS A 48 -28.77 -22.63 19.56
N GLU A 49 -27.57 -22.24 19.94
CA GLU A 49 -26.43 -23.14 20.06
C GLU A 49 -26.63 -24.18 21.16
N LEU A 50 -27.19 -23.79 22.31
CA LEU A 50 -27.57 -24.69 23.39
C LEU A 50 -28.61 -25.72 22.95
N SER A 51 -29.55 -25.36 22.07
CA SER A 51 -30.53 -26.32 21.52
C SER A 51 -29.90 -27.42 20.66
N LEU A 52 -28.68 -27.18 20.17
CA LEU A 52 -27.90 -28.13 19.37
C LEU A 52 -26.86 -28.88 20.21
N TYR A 53 -26.63 -28.46 21.45
CA TYR A 53 -25.60 -29.00 22.34
C TYR A 53 -26.05 -30.33 22.95
N ASN A 54 -25.24 -31.37 22.80
CA ASN A 54 -25.46 -32.65 23.43
C ASN A 54 -24.87 -32.64 24.85
N THR A 55 -25.74 -32.66 25.86
CA THR A 55 -25.32 -32.65 27.27
C THR A 55 -24.67 -33.96 27.73
N GLU A 56 -24.80 -35.06 26.98
CA GLU A 56 -24.23 -36.36 27.36
C GLU A 56 -22.72 -36.42 27.13
N ASP A 57 -22.22 -35.86 26.03
CA ASP A 57 -20.80 -35.97 25.64
C ASP A 57 -20.12 -34.61 25.39
N GLY A 58 -20.88 -33.51 25.26
CA GLY A 58 -20.35 -32.17 24.98
C GLY A 58 -20.24 -31.82 23.49
N SER A 59 -20.75 -32.68 22.60
CA SER A 59 -20.79 -32.44 21.17
C SER A 59 -21.92 -31.48 20.76
N PHE A 60 -21.98 -31.16 19.47
CA PHE A 60 -23.11 -30.46 18.84
C PHE A 60 -23.69 -31.37 17.77
N THR A 61 -25.00 -31.58 17.83
CA THR A 61 -25.76 -32.54 17.02
C THR A 61 -25.76 -32.24 15.51
N ASP A 62 -25.50 -30.99 15.13
CA ASP A 62 -25.46 -30.54 13.74
C ASP A 62 -24.05 -30.52 13.14
N ILE A 63 -23.00 -30.89 13.89
CA ILE A 63 -21.62 -30.87 13.41
C ILE A 63 -21.16 -32.27 13.02
N ASP A 64 -20.75 -32.44 11.76
CA ASP A 64 -20.04 -33.64 11.31
C ASP A 64 -18.53 -33.50 11.60
N TYR A 65 -18.10 -34.10 12.73
CA TYR A 65 -16.72 -34.08 13.19
C TYR A 65 -15.75 -34.93 12.33
N ALA A 66 -16.26 -35.76 11.40
CA ALA A 66 -15.40 -36.56 10.51
C ALA A 66 -14.93 -35.78 9.28
N ARG A 67 -15.52 -34.60 9.02
CA ARG A 67 -15.17 -33.76 7.87
C ARG A 67 -13.74 -33.22 7.95
N THR A 68 -13.06 -33.19 6.80
CA THR A 68 -11.67 -32.73 6.65
C THR A 68 -11.52 -31.65 5.59
N ASP A 69 -12.61 -30.94 5.24
CA ASP A 69 -12.64 -30.00 4.12
C ASP A 69 -11.52 -28.97 4.15
N ARG A 70 -10.91 -28.71 2.98
CA ARG A 70 -9.82 -27.73 2.83
C ARG A 70 -10.27 -26.29 3.13
N THR A 71 -11.56 -26.00 2.96
CA THR A 71 -12.21 -24.70 3.19
C THR A 71 -13.56 -24.92 3.86
N ASN A 72 -14.04 -23.96 4.66
CA ASN A 72 -15.28 -24.08 5.43
C ASN A 72 -15.31 -25.36 6.28
N TRP A 73 -14.19 -25.63 6.96
CA TRP A 73 -14.00 -26.84 7.74
C TRP A 73 -14.97 -26.90 8.91
N MET A 74 -16.08 -27.62 8.73
CA MET A 74 -17.24 -27.61 9.63
C MET A 74 -16.93 -27.88 11.11
N PRO A 75 -16.01 -28.81 11.48
CA PRO A 75 -15.69 -29.07 12.88
C PRO A 75 -15.26 -27.84 13.68
N ILE A 76 -14.63 -26.83 13.06
CA ILE A 76 -14.18 -25.62 13.77
C ILE A 76 -15.32 -24.85 14.43
N ILE A 77 -16.56 -25.00 13.92
CA ILE A 77 -17.76 -24.37 14.48
C ILE A 77 -17.96 -24.76 15.95
N HIS A 78 -17.53 -25.98 16.35
CA HIS A 78 -17.57 -26.40 17.74
C HIS A 78 -16.80 -25.41 18.64
N VAL A 79 -15.54 -25.12 18.30
CA VAL A 79 -14.70 -24.20 19.06
C VAL A 79 -15.24 -22.77 19.01
N GLU A 80 -15.86 -22.37 17.90
CA GLU A 80 -16.50 -21.06 17.77
C GLU A 80 -17.68 -20.89 18.73
N ARG A 81 -18.54 -21.90 18.85
CA ARG A 81 -19.66 -21.89 19.81
C ARG A 81 -19.19 -21.93 21.25
N LEU A 82 -18.16 -22.73 21.56
CA LEU A 82 -17.57 -22.72 22.90
C LEU A 82 -16.93 -21.36 23.23
N SER A 83 -16.36 -20.68 22.23
CA SER A 83 -15.88 -19.32 22.41
C SER A 83 -17.04 -18.36 22.72
N ASP A 84 -18.16 -18.48 22.02
CA ASP A 84 -19.36 -17.67 22.31
C ASP A 84 -19.89 -17.96 23.72
N PHE A 85 -19.91 -19.21 24.15
CA PHE A 85 -20.26 -19.58 25.53
C PHE A 85 -19.29 -18.95 26.53
N ALA A 86 -17.98 -18.98 26.28
CA ALA A 86 -16.97 -18.36 27.15
C ALA A 86 -17.15 -16.84 27.25
N PHE A 87 -17.44 -16.14 26.15
CA PHE A 87 -17.74 -14.71 26.19
C PHE A 87 -19.04 -14.40 26.92
N ALA A 88 -20.10 -15.19 26.71
CA ALA A 88 -21.37 -15.03 27.42
C ALA A 88 -21.21 -15.27 28.93
N TYR A 89 -20.43 -16.28 29.32
CA TYR A 89 -20.13 -16.61 30.72
C TYR A 89 -19.33 -15.52 31.45
N THR A 90 -18.45 -14.81 30.74
CA THR A 90 -17.48 -13.89 31.36
C THR A 90 -17.82 -12.42 31.20
N ASN A 91 -18.81 -12.07 30.37
CA ASN A 91 -19.22 -10.69 30.14
C ASN A 91 -20.34 -10.26 31.11
N PRO A 92 -20.12 -9.26 31.99
CA PRO A 92 -21.12 -8.79 32.96
C PRO A 92 -22.45 -8.31 32.35
N ASP A 93 -22.43 -7.88 31.09
CA ASP A 93 -23.61 -7.38 30.38
C ASP A 93 -24.42 -8.52 29.70
N ASN A 94 -24.01 -9.78 29.86
CA ASN A 94 -24.68 -10.92 29.26
C ASN A 94 -25.61 -11.63 30.25
N ALA A 95 -26.74 -12.16 29.75
CA ALA A 95 -27.70 -12.91 30.57
C ALA A 95 -27.11 -14.18 31.22
N TYR A 96 -26.05 -14.73 30.65
CA TYR A 96 -25.37 -15.93 31.14
C TYR A 96 -24.13 -15.63 32.01
N TYR A 97 -23.96 -14.38 32.47
CA TYR A 97 -22.79 -13.97 33.22
C TYR A 97 -22.59 -14.80 34.49
N GLY A 98 -21.53 -15.60 34.51
CA GLY A 98 -21.17 -16.47 35.61
C GLY A 98 -22.22 -17.54 35.92
N ASP A 99 -22.95 -18.00 34.91
CA ASP A 99 -23.87 -19.13 34.96
C ASP A 99 -23.10 -20.47 35.01
N ASP A 100 -23.32 -21.26 36.06
CA ASP A 100 -22.62 -22.53 36.28
C ASP A 100 -22.95 -23.59 35.21
N SER A 101 -24.18 -23.58 34.67
CA SER A 101 -24.59 -24.51 33.62
C SER A 101 -23.90 -24.22 32.29
N ILE A 102 -23.58 -22.96 32.02
CA ILE A 102 -22.78 -22.58 30.84
C ILE A 102 -21.32 -22.96 31.05
N TYR A 103 -20.76 -22.72 32.25
CA TYR A 103 -19.41 -23.17 32.58
C TYR A 103 -19.22 -24.67 32.37
N GLU A 104 -20.14 -25.50 32.89
CA GLU A 104 -20.10 -26.96 32.74
C GLU A 104 -20.11 -27.39 31.26
N LYS A 105 -20.88 -26.69 30.40
CA LYS A 105 -20.91 -26.96 28.96
C LYS A 105 -19.65 -26.54 28.23
N ILE A 106 -19.00 -25.45 28.68
CA ILE A 106 -17.69 -25.05 28.14
C ILE A 106 -16.67 -26.14 28.44
N VAL A 107 -16.57 -26.58 29.69
CA VAL A 107 -15.61 -27.61 30.11
C VAL A 107 -15.86 -28.91 29.35
N LYS A 108 -17.10 -29.42 29.35
CA LYS A 108 -17.45 -30.67 28.69
C LYS A 108 -17.29 -30.62 27.17
N GLY A 109 -17.56 -29.47 26.55
CA GLY A 109 -17.30 -29.27 25.13
C GLY A 109 -15.80 -29.30 24.81
N LEU A 110 -14.97 -28.65 25.64
CA LEU A 110 -13.52 -28.70 25.49
C LEU A 110 -12.96 -30.13 25.66
N GLU A 111 -13.49 -30.90 26.61
CA GLU A 111 -13.16 -32.33 26.78
C GLU A 111 -13.51 -33.12 25.52
N TYR A 112 -14.71 -32.94 24.98
CA TYR A 112 -15.12 -33.56 23.72
C TYR A 112 -14.18 -33.20 22.57
N TRP A 113 -13.84 -31.91 22.44
CA TRP A 113 -12.94 -31.45 21.39
C TRP A 113 -11.54 -32.07 21.51
N GLN A 114 -11.01 -32.20 22.73
CA GLN A 114 -9.73 -32.86 22.98
C GLN A 114 -9.78 -34.35 22.65
N MET A 115 -10.84 -35.05 23.09
CA MET A 115 -11.03 -36.46 22.80
C MET A 115 -11.18 -36.72 21.29
N ARG A 116 -12.02 -35.92 20.62
CA ARG A 116 -12.35 -36.12 19.20
C ARG A 116 -11.21 -35.77 18.26
N ASN A 117 -10.35 -34.83 18.68
CA ASN A 117 -9.19 -34.31 17.95
C ASN A 117 -9.40 -34.20 16.42
N PRO A 118 -10.36 -33.39 15.93
CA PRO A 118 -10.60 -33.26 14.49
C PRO A 118 -9.38 -32.70 13.76
N ASN A 119 -9.18 -33.11 12.51
CA ASN A 119 -8.09 -32.62 11.67
C ASN A 119 -8.60 -32.13 10.31
N CYS A 120 -8.12 -30.98 9.87
CA CYS A 120 -8.42 -30.42 8.56
C CYS A 120 -7.34 -30.81 7.53
N SER A 121 -7.72 -31.10 6.28
CA SER A 121 -6.75 -31.30 5.19
C SER A 121 -5.94 -30.03 4.85
N ASN A 122 -6.39 -28.85 5.30
CA ASN A 122 -5.67 -27.60 5.18
C ASN A 122 -4.91 -27.29 6.48
N TRP A 123 -3.58 -27.29 6.39
CA TRP A 123 -2.67 -27.00 7.50
C TRP A 123 -3.03 -25.71 8.25
N TRP A 124 -3.57 -24.69 7.57
CA TRP A 124 -3.90 -23.40 8.16
C TRP A 124 -4.94 -23.51 9.29
N TYR A 125 -5.93 -24.40 9.17
CA TYR A 125 -6.90 -24.57 10.26
C TYR A 125 -6.24 -25.16 11.50
N ASN A 126 -5.42 -26.19 11.30
CA ASN A 126 -4.76 -26.92 12.39
C ASN A 126 -3.64 -26.10 13.05
N GLN A 127 -2.91 -25.29 12.27
CA GLN A 127 -1.73 -24.55 12.74
C GLN A 127 -2.04 -23.10 13.13
N ILE A 128 -3.16 -22.53 12.69
CA ILE A 128 -3.48 -21.11 12.94
C ILE A 128 -4.86 -20.97 13.55
N SER A 129 -5.92 -21.38 12.84
CA SER A 129 -7.30 -21.08 13.22
C SER A 129 -7.68 -21.67 14.58
N GLU A 130 -7.55 -22.98 14.73
CA GLU A 130 -7.87 -23.70 15.95
C GLU A 130 -6.98 -23.24 17.13
N PRO A 131 -5.63 -23.22 17.00
CA PRO A 131 -4.74 -22.72 18.05
C PRO A 131 -5.09 -21.32 18.56
N GLN A 132 -5.38 -20.38 17.66
CA GLN A 132 -5.74 -19.02 18.05
C GLN A 132 -7.09 -18.97 18.78
N LYS A 133 -8.12 -19.67 18.26
CA LYS A 133 -9.46 -19.69 18.87
C LYS A 133 -9.43 -20.31 20.27
N LEU A 134 -8.76 -21.46 20.42
CA LEU A 134 -8.58 -22.11 21.72
C LEU A 134 -7.78 -21.22 22.68
N GLY A 135 -6.69 -20.60 22.22
CA GLY A 135 -5.90 -19.67 23.02
C GLY A 135 -6.70 -18.47 23.52
N VAL A 136 -7.50 -17.83 22.65
CA VAL A 136 -8.37 -16.71 23.03
C VAL A 136 -9.45 -17.16 24.02
N LEU A 137 -10.09 -18.30 23.77
CA LEU A 137 -11.10 -18.88 24.68
C LEU A 137 -10.52 -19.07 26.08
N LEU A 138 -9.35 -19.71 26.20
CA LEU A 138 -8.68 -19.93 27.48
C LEU A 138 -8.27 -18.60 28.16
N VAL A 139 -7.76 -17.64 27.39
CA VAL A 139 -7.46 -16.28 27.89
C VAL A 139 -8.71 -15.57 28.41
N GLN A 140 -9.86 -15.77 27.76
CA GLN A 140 -11.13 -15.22 28.21
C GLN A 140 -11.59 -15.90 29.51
N MET A 141 -11.46 -17.22 29.63
CA MET A 141 -11.86 -17.97 30.82
C MET A 141 -11.05 -17.62 32.09
N ARG A 142 -9.89 -16.96 31.95
CA ARG A 142 -9.10 -16.44 33.09
C ARG A 142 -9.83 -15.38 33.94
N VAL A 143 -10.90 -14.77 33.44
CA VAL A 143 -11.72 -13.80 34.19
C VAL A 143 -13.09 -14.35 34.57
N GLY A 144 -13.34 -15.64 34.34
CA GLY A 144 -14.58 -16.31 34.75
C GLY A 144 -14.66 -16.53 36.26
N LYS A 145 -15.88 -16.75 36.78
CA LYS A 145 -16.08 -17.10 38.21
C LYS A 145 -15.40 -18.43 38.56
N LYS A 146 -15.36 -19.36 37.61
CA LYS A 146 -14.64 -20.63 37.68
C LYS A 146 -13.63 -20.72 36.54
N LEU A 147 -12.45 -21.27 36.84
CA LEU A 147 -11.40 -21.51 35.86
C LEU A 147 -11.60 -22.87 35.18
N ILE A 148 -11.09 -23.02 33.96
CA ILE A 148 -11.01 -24.35 33.31
C ILE A 148 -10.17 -25.29 34.19
N PRO A 149 -10.56 -26.57 34.36
CA PRO A 149 -9.74 -27.53 35.09
C PRO A 149 -8.30 -27.56 34.55
N GLN A 150 -7.32 -27.48 35.45
CA GLN A 150 -5.91 -27.30 35.09
C GLN A 150 -5.40 -28.41 34.15
N GLU A 151 -5.78 -29.67 34.39
CA GLU A 151 -5.39 -30.82 33.56
C GLU A 151 -5.92 -30.70 32.13
N LEU A 152 -7.17 -30.27 31.96
CA LEU A 152 -7.78 -30.07 30.65
C LEU A 152 -7.11 -28.90 29.91
N GLU A 153 -6.84 -27.80 30.61
CA GLU A 153 -6.13 -26.67 30.03
C GLU A 153 -4.71 -27.05 29.58
N ASP A 154 -3.96 -27.76 30.41
CA ASP A 154 -2.61 -28.23 30.07
C ASP A 154 -2.64 -29.17 28.86
N ALA A 155 -3.63 -30.07 28.77
CA ALA A 155 -3.83 -30.94 27.62
C ALA A 155 -4.10 -30.13 26.33
N ILE A 156 -4.99 -29.13 26.39
CA ILE A 156 -5.28 -28.23 25.26
C ILE A 156 -4.01 -27.48 24.83
N LEU A 157 -3.27 -26.91 25.78
CA LEU A 157 -2.07 -26.12 25.49
C LEU A 157 -0.94 -27.00 24.92
N GLN A 158 -0.81 -28.25 25.36
CA GLN A 158 0.12 -29.20 24.76
C GLN A 158 -0.27 -29.57 23.33
N ARG A 159 -1.57 -29.76 23.05
CA ARG A 159 -2.05 -29.97 21.68
C ARG A 159 -1.75 -28.76 20.79
N ILE A 160 -2.05 -27.55 21.26
CA ILE A 160 -1.71 -26.30 20.56
C ILE A 160 -0.20 -26.22 20.28
N ARG A 161 0.65 -26.60 21.25
CA ARG A 161 2.11 -26.56 21.06
C ARG A 161 2.58 -27.58 20.03
N LYS A 162 2.02 -28.80 20.05
CA LYS A 162 2.39 -29.90 19.15
C LYS A 162 1.92 -29.65 17.72
N ASP A 163 0.68 -29.21 17.56
CA ASP A 163 0.00 -29.16 16.26
C ASP A 163 -0.02 -27.73 15.67
N GLY A 164 0.14 -26.70 16.49
CA GLY A 164 0.01 -25.27 16.13
C GLY A 164 1.12 -24.70 15.25
N GLY A 165 2.03 -25.50 14.71
CA GLY A 165 3.11 -24.98 13.88
C GLY A 165 4.12 -24.09 14.61
N ASP A 166 5.13 -23.67 13.85
CA ASP A 166 6.32 -22.97 14.33
C ASP A 166 6.51 -21.68 13.53
N PRO A 167 6.47 -20.49 14.17
CA PRO A 167 6.51 -19.22 13.46
C PRO A 167 7.82 -19.01 12.70
N GLU A 168 8.91 -19.66 13.11
CA GLU A 168 10.21 -19.58 12.43
C GLU A 168 10.18 -20.20 11.03
N LYS A 169 9.32 -21.19 10.79
CA LYS A 169 9.18 -21.89 9.50
C LYS A 169 8.36 -21.11 8.47
N TRP A 170 7.80 -19.96 8.85
CA TRP A 170 6.91 -19.16 8.01
C TRP A 170 7.42 -17.73 7.85
N THR A 171 6.82 -16.99 6.91
CA THR A 171 7.07 -15.55 6.67
C THR A 171 5.74 -14.79 6.62
N GLY A 172 5.81 -13.45 6.65
CA GLY A 172 4.65 -12.57 6.49
C GLY A 172 3.49 -12.87 7.46
N ALA A 173 2.25 -12.87 6.93
CA ALA A 173 1.03 -13.12 7.69
C ALA A 173 1.09 -14.42 8.51
N ASN A 174 1.53 -15.52 7.88
CA ASN A 174 1.54 -16.84 8.49
C ASN A 174 2.47 -16.88 9.72
N ARG A 175 3.65 -16.26 9.63
CA ARG A 175 4.54 -16.11 10.79
C ARG A 175 3.84 -15.38 11.93
N THR A 176 3.21 -14.25 11.63
CA THR A 176 2.55 -13.42 12.65
C THR A 176 1.33 -14.12 13.26
N ASP A 177 0.54 -14.84 12.45
CA ASP A 177 -0.63 -15.57 12.91
C ASP A 177 -0.23 -16.76 13.80
N ILE A 178 0.84 -17.48 13.46
CA ILE A 178 1.36 -18.56 14.33
C ILE A 178 1.95 -17.96 15.63
N ALA A 179 2.68 -16.85 15.52
CA ALA A 179 3.22 -16.17 16.69
C ALA A 179 2.13 -15.71 17.67
N LEU A 180 0.91 -15.36 17.20
CA LEU A 180 -0.19 -14.98 18.07
C LEU A 180 -0.60 -16.11 19.04
N HIS A 181 -0.82 -17.33 18.56
CA HIS A 181 -1.17 -18.41 19.50
C HIS A 181 0.03 -18.88 20.34
N TRP A 182 1.26 -18.65 19.88
CA TRP A 182 2.46 -18.76 20.73
C TRP A 182 2.43 -17.75 21.88
N ILE A 183 2.03 -16.50 21.62
CA ILE A 183 1.87 -15.47 22.67
C ILE A 183 0.75 -15.90 23.63
N TYR A 184 -0.40 -16.37 23.12
CA TYR A 184 -1.54 -16.78 23.96
C TYR A 184 -1.16 -17.92 24.91
N ARG A 185 -0.60 -19.03 24.37
CA ARG A 185 -0.18 -20.17 25.20
C ARG A 185 0.91 -19.78 26.18
N SER A 186 1.85 -18.92 25.77
CA SER A 186 2.92 -18.46 26.65
C SER A 186 2.40 -17.61 27.81
N CYS A 187 1.38 -16.79 27.59
CA CYS A 187 0.75 -16.01 28.65
C CYS A 187 -0.03 -16.89 29.63
N LEU A 188 -0.75 -17.90 29.12
CA LEU A 188 -1.51 -18.85 29.94
C LEU A 188 -0.60 -19.72 30.81
N GLN A 189 0.58 -20.08 30.31
CA GLN A 189 1.58 -20.93 30.99
C GLN A 189 2.66 -20.14 31.74
N LYS A 190 2.66 -18.80 31.65
CA LYS A 190 3.76 -17.94 32.11
C LYS A 190 5.13 -18.36 31.55
N ASN A 191 5.17 -18.80 30.29
CA ASN A 191 6.39 -19.22 29.61
C ASN A 191 7.08 -18.02 28.94
N GLU A 192 8.03 -17.41 29.66
CA GLU A 192 8.78 -16.25 29.17
C GLU A 192 9.61 -16.54 27.92
N ALA A 193 10.23 -17.71 27.82
CA ALA A 193 11.12 -18.05 26.71
C ALA A 193 10.35 -18.11 25.38
N ASP A 194 9.20 -18.79 25.36
CA ASP A 194 8.36 -18.89 24.17
C ASP A 194 7.72 -17.54 23.83
N LEU A 195 7.32 -16.74 24.82
CA LEU A 195 6.80 -15.39 24.61
C LEU A 195 7.84 -14.48 23.96
N LYS A 196 9.06 -14.46 24.52
CA LYS A 196 10.19 -13.68 23.98
C LYS A 196 10.47 -14.09 22.54
N ARG A 197 10.58 -15.38 22.27
CA ARG A 197 10.87 -15.90 20.93
C ARG A 197 9.80 -15.53 19.92
N ALA A 198 8.52 -15.64 20.28
CA ALA A 198 7.41 -15.27 19.38
C ALA A 198 7.45 -13.78 19.01
N ILE A 199 7.70 -12.91 19.99
CA ILE A 199 7.80 -11.46 19.78
C ILE A 199 9.02 -11.10 18.93
N GLU A 200 10.18 -11.70 19.21
CA GLU A 200 11.40 -11.51 18.40
C GLU A 200 11.18 -11.90 16.94
N LEU A 201 10.52 -13.02 16.67
CA LEU A 201 10.23 -13.46 15.31
C LEU A 201 9.31 -12.50 14.57
N VAL A 202 8.34 -11.89 15.26
CA VAL A 202 7.42 -10.90 14.68
C VAL A 202 8.12 -9.57 14.42
N TYR A 203 9.06 -9.16 15.28
CA TYR A 203 9.81 -7.91 15.12
C TYR A 203 11.05 -8.05 14.25
N SER A 204 11.52 -9.27 13.99
CA SER A 204 12.70 -9.54 13.15
C SER A 204 12.64 -8.91 11.75
N PRO A 205 11.49 -8.79 11.07
CA PRO A 205 11.43 -8.15 9.75
C PRO A 205 11.48 -6.62 9.80
N ILE A 206 11.44 -6.01 10.99
CA ILE A 206 11.42 -4.55 11.16
C ILE A 206 12.85 -4.02 11.11
N CYS A 207 13.42 -4.06 9.93
CA CYS A 207 14.71 -3.48 9.61
C CYS A 207 14.71 -3.03 8.15
N TYR A 208 15.58 -2.07 7.83
CA TYR A 208 15.83 -1.76 6.42
C TYR A 208 16.66 -2.87 5.79
N THR A 209 16.31 -3.22 4.55
CA THR A 209 16.95 -4.27 3.78
C THR A 209 17.02 -3.89 2.31
N THR A 210 17.77 -4.68 1.56
CA THR A 210 17.83 -4.61 0.09
C THR A 210 17.08 -5.74 -0.60
N LYS A 211 16.59 -6.72 0.17
CA LYS A 211 15.78 -7.87 -0.27
C LYS A 211 14.29 -7.62 0.00
N GLU A 212 13.48 -8.65 0.20
CA GLU A 212 12.10 -8.52 0.69
C GLU A 212 12.04 -7.79 2.03
N GLY A 213 11.06 -6.90 2.22
CA GLY A 213 10.85 -6.13 3.45
C GLY A 213 10.90 -4.61 3.23
N PHE A 214 11.17 -3.87 4.30
CA PHE A 214 11.23 -2.41 4.28
C PHE A 214 12.50 -1.92 3.60
N GLN A 215 12.36 -1.10 2.57
CA GLN A 215 13.49 -0.61 1.78
C GLN A 215 14.05 0.70 2.31
N HIS A 216 15.31 0.99 2.01
CA HIS A 216 15.98 2.23 2.43
C HIS A 216 15.40 3.53 1.84
N ASP A 217 14.58 3.44 0.79
CA ASP A 217 13.78 4.54 0.24
C ASP A 217 12.37 4.62 0.85
N ASN A 218 12.11 3.81 1.89
CA ASN A 218 10.83 3.69 2.58
C ASN A 218 9.69 3.06 1.75
N CYS A 219 9.99 2.35 0.64
CA CYS A 219 9.02 1.45 0.01
C CYS A 219 9.03 0.05 0.65
N PHE A 220 8.21 -0.87 0.13
CA PHE A 220 8.09 -2.23 0.66
C PHE A 220 8.11 -3.27 -0.47
N PHE A 221 8.92 -4.32 -0.28
CA PHE A 221 9.09 -5.41 -1.22
C PHE A 221 8.58 -6.74 -0.70
N GLN A 222 7.97 -7.52 -1.58
CA GLN A 222 7.67 -8.94 -1.35
C GLN A 222 7.65 -9.71 -2.66
N HIS A 223 8.04 -10.99 -2.58
CA HIS A 223 8.33 -11.89 -3.69
C HIS A 223 9.53 -11.38 -4.49
N GLY A 224 10.66 -11.20 -3.80
CA GLY A 224 11.85 -10.53 -4.34
C GLY A 224 11.69 -9.01 -4.38
N GLU A 225 12.39 -8.35 -5.29
CA GLU A 225 12.42 -6.89 -5.47
C GLU A 225 11.17 -6.35 -6.19
N GLN A 226 9.99 -6.77 -5.75
CA GLN A 226 8.71 -6.35 -6.31
C GLN A 226 7.96 -5.43 -5.33
N LEU A 227 7.50 -4.29 -5.84
CA LEU A 227 6.71 -3.31 -5.09
C LEU A 227 5.39 -3.91 -4.55
N TYR A 228 5.16 -3.83 -3.24
CA TYR A 228 4.01 -4.46 -2.59
C TYR A 228 3.45 -3.70 -1.37
N ILE A 229 3.35 -2.37 -1.46
CA ILE A 229 2.93 -1.50 -0.35
C ILE A 229 1.55 -1.88 0.21
N GLY A 230 0.54 -2.14 -0.64
CA GLY A 230 -0.86 -2.30 -0.20
C GLY A 230 -1.38 -3.73 -0.09
N GLY A 231 -0.56 -4.74 -0.40
CA GLY A 231 -0.94 -6.14 -0.31
C GLY A 231 -0.20 -6.87 0.81
N TYR A 232 1.01 -7.39 0.57
CA TYR A 232 1.83 -7.92 1.68
C TYR A 232 2.20 -6.86 2.72
N GLY A 233 2.25 -5.58 2.36
CA GLY A 233 2.31 -4.50 3.35
C GLY A 233 1.11 -4.47 4.30
N ASP A 234 -0.11 -4.85 3.87
CA ASP A 234 -1.24 -5.01 4.79
C ASP A 234 -0.97 -6.12 5.81
N GLU A 235 -0.44 -7.24 5.34
CA GLU A 235 -0.24 -8.44 6.13
C GLU A 235 0.84 -8.26 7.20
N ILE A 236 1.96 -7.62 6.84
CA ILE A 236 3.02 -7.36 7.80
C ILE A 236 2.59 -6.33 8.85
N LEU A 237 1.86 -5.27 8.44
CA LEU A 237 1.36 -4.24 9.36
C LEU A 237 0.28 -4.77 10.31
N LYS A 238 -0.57 -5.69 9.84
CA LYS A 238 -1.57 -6.37 10.69
C LYS A 238 -0.90 -7.00 11.90
N GLY A 239 0.06 -7.89 11.66
CA GLY A 239 0.71 -8.66 12.72
C GLY A 239 1.57 -7.79 13.64
N ILE A 240 2.40 -6.90 13.06
CA ILE A 240 3.26 -6.00 13.81
C ILE A 240 2.44 -5.12 14.75
N THR A 241 1.44 -4.39 14.23
CA THR A 241 0.69 -3.44 15.04
C THR A 241 -0.16 -4.14 16.10
N GLN A 242 -0.68 -5.34 15.83
CA GLN A 242 -1.42 -6.12 16.82
C GLN A 242 -0.53 -6.49 18.01
N ILE A 243 0.59 -7.16 17.74
CA ILE A 243 1.48 -7.67 18.79
C ILE A 243 2.16 -6.53 19.54
N ALA A 244 2.57 -5.47 18.83
CA ALA A 244 3.06 -4.24 19.44
C ALA A 244 2.04 -3.62 20.40
N SER A 245 0.75 -3.62 20.04
CA SER A 245 -0.27 -3.07 20.94
C SER A 245 -0.43 -3.89 22.23
N TYR A 246 -0.24 -5.21 22.18
CA TYR A 246 -0.27 -6.07 23.37
C TYR A 246 0.96 -5.85 24.27
N ALA A 247 2.11 -5.57 23.66
CA ALA A 247 3.37 -5.43 24.38
C ALA A 247 3.55 -4.09 25.12
N ILE A 248 2.69 -3.09 24.89
CA ILE A 248 2.80 -1.75 25.49
C ILE A 248 2.88 -1.82 27.03
N GLY A 249 3.90 -1.19 27.61
CA GLY A 249 4.07 -1.15 29.07
C GLY A 249 4.58 -2.46 29.69
N THR A 250 4.95 -3.45 28.88
CA THR A 250 5.63 -4.68 29.31
C THR A 250 7.11 -4.61 28.95
N LYS A 251 7.94 -5.50 29.53
CA LYS A 251 9.35 -5.61 29.12
C LYS A 251 9.56 -6.06 27.66
N PHE A 252 8.51 -6.55 27.01
CA PHE A 252 8.53 -7.00 25.61
C PHE A 252 8.09 -5.92 24.62
N ALA A 253 7.90 -4.67 25.08
CA ALA A 253 7.55 -3.55 24.22
C ALA A 253 8.53 -3.41 23.03
N MET A 254 7.99 -3.03 21.88
CA MET A 254 8.81 -2.74 20.69
C MET A 254 9.78 -1.61 20.99
N ASP A 255 11.03 -1.76 20.56
CA ASP A 255 12.03 -0.71 20.70
C ASP A 255 11.69 0.53 19.84
N GLU A 256 12.17 1.69 20.27
CA GLU A 256 11.87 2.98 19.64
C GLU A 256 12.31 3.03 18.17
N GLU A 257 13.44 2.42 17.82
CA GLU A 257 13.95 2.40 16.44
C GLU A 257 12.98 1.68 15.50
N LYS A 258 12.50 0.51 15.89
CA LYS A 258 11.47 -0.25 15.16
C LYS A 258 10.15 0.49 15.11
N ILE A 259 9.73 1.12 16.21
CA ILE A 259 8.52 1.97 16.22
C ILE A 259 8.66 3.08 15.17
N GLN A 260 9.79 3.79 15.12
CA GLN A 260 10.00 4.87 14.17
C GLN A 260 10.09 4.36 12.72
N LEU A 261 10.69 3.20 12.46
CA LEU A 261 10.71 2.60 11.13
C LEU A 261 9.28 2.29 10.65
N VAL A 262 8.49 1.58 11.45
CA VAL A 262 7.10 1.22 11.10
C VAL A 262 6.23 2.47 10.99
N SER A 263 6.33 3.39 11.96
CA SER A 263 5.58 4.65 11.96
C SER A 263 5.87 5.47 10.70
N ARG A 264 7.15 5.59 10.33
CA ARG A 264 7.57 6.28 9.11
C ARG A 264 6.99 5.59 7.87
N PHE A 265 7.16 4.28 7.72
CA PHE A 265 6.57 3.56 6.58
C PHE A 265 5.06 3.76 6.49
N MET A 266 4.35 3.66 7.62
CA MET A 266 2.90 3.82 7.67
C MET A 266 2.46 5.23 7.25
N ARG A 267 3.02 6.26 7.88
CA ARG A 267 2.61 7.66 7.68
C ARG A 267 3.09 8.23 6.35
N GLU A 268 4.30 7.85 5.92
CA GLU A 268 4.98 8.48 4.78
C GLU A 268 4.85 7.71 3.46
N THR A 269 4.45 6.44 3.50
CA THR A 269 4.29 5.58 2.30
C THR A 269 2.92 4.91 2.26
N TYR A 270 2.62 4.03 3.23
CA TYR A 270 1.43 3.18 3.18
C TYR A 270 0.12 3.98 3.15
N TYR A 271 -0.07 4.93 4.07
CA TYR A 271 -1.27 5.77 4.11
C TYR A 271 -1.26 6.92 3.10
N GLN A 272 -0.10 7.24 2.52
CA GLN A 272 -0.04 8.20 1.40
C GLN A 272 -0.52 7.55 0.10
N ALA A 273 -0.34 6.23 -0.05
CA ALA A 273 -0.90 5.44 -1.15
C ALA A 273 -2.40 5.11 -0.94
N ILE A 274 -3.07 5.70 0.06
CA ILE A 274 -4.52 5.55 0.27
C ILE A 274 -5.18 6.92 0.12
N ARG A 275 -6.01 7.07 -0.91
CA ARG A 275 -6.87 8.25 -1.09
C ARG A 275 -8.23 8.01 -0.45
N GLY A 276 -8.54 8.78 0.60
CA GLY A 276 -9.73 8.55 1.44
C GLY A 276 -9.65 7.20 2.15
N LYS A 277 -10.27 6.18 1.56
CA LYS A 277 -10.20 4.79 2.03
C LYS A 277 -9.78 3.79 0.96
N TYR A 278 -9.41 4.26 -0.24
CA TYR A 278 -9.08 3.42 -1.37
C TYR A 278 -7.59 3.47 -1.65
N MET A 279 -6.94 2.31 -1.70
CA MET A 279 -5.51 2.18 -2.04
C MET A 279 -5.30 2.40 -3.54
N MET A 280 -4.17 3.01 -3.91
CA MET A 280 -3.67 3.03 -5.29
C MET A 280 -3.58 1.59 -5.82
N PHE A 281 -4.08 1.32 -7.04
CA PHE A 281 -4.26 -0.07 -7.48
C PHE A 281 -2.95 -0.78 -7.84
N ASP A 282 -1.96 -0.02 -8.26
CA ASP A 282 -0.70 -0.51 -8.81
C ASP A 282 0.29 -0.98 -7.72
N VAL A 283 0.04 -0.66 -6.44
CA VAL A 283 0.87 -1.13 -5.31
C VAL A 283 0.34 -2.40 -4.63
N MET A 284 -0.67 -3.04 -5.22
CA MET A 284 -1.38 -4.20 -4.66
C MET A 284 -0.80 -5.56 -5.00
N GLY A 285 0.20 -5.62 -5.91
CA GLY A 285 0.69 -6.87 -6.50
C GLY A 285 -0.44 -7.72 -7.11
N ARG A 286 -0.40 -9.05 -6.95
CA ARG A 286 -1.49 -9.92 -7.46
C ARG A 286 -2.86 -9.69 -6.82
N GLY A 287 -2.87 -9.05 -5.65
CA GLY A 287 -4.10 -8.72 -4.94
C GLY A 287 -5.03 -7.83 -5.75
N MET A 288 -4.52 -7.07 -6.73
CA MET A 288 -5.29 -6.21 -7.63
C MET A 288 -6.49 -6.93 -8.28
N SER A 289 -6.33 -8.20 -8.65
CA SER A 289 -7.40 -9.01 -9.27
C SER A 289 -8.45 -9.56 -8.28
N ARG A 290 -8.42 -9.16 -7.00
CA ARG A 290 -9.40 -9.58 -5.98
C ARG A 290 -10.49 -8.53 -5.84
N LYS A 291 -11.74 -8.98 -5.79
CA LYS A 291 -12.90 -8.10 -5.60
C LYS A 291 -12.80 -7.33 -4.27
N ASN A 292 -13.15 -6.05 -4.29
CA ASN A 292 -13.15 -5.09 -3.17
C ASN A 292 -11.78 -4.76 -2.57
N ILE A 293 -10.67 -5.22 -3.16
CA ILE A 293 -9.36 -5.18 -2.51
C ILE A 293 -8.82 -3.76 -2.21
N LEU A 294 -9.24 -2.76 -3.00
CA LEU A 294 -8.80 -1.38 -2.79
C LEU A 294 -9.44 -0.74 -1.56
N ASP A 295 -10.60 -1.21 -1.07
CA ASP A 295 -11.20 -0.65 0.16
C ASP A 295 -10.38 -1.06 1.38
N LYS A 296 -9.69 -0.07 1.97
CA LYS A 296 -8.83 -0.21 3.14
C LYS A 296 -9.48 0.33 4.42
N SER A 297 -10.80 0.53 4.45
CA SER A 297 -11.48 1.03 5.65
C SER A 297 -11.26 0.18 6.91
N SER A 298 -11.01 -1.13 6.75
CA SER A 298 -10.63 -2.03 7.85
C SER A 298 -9.22 -1.75 8.39
N LYS A 299 -8.30 -1.25 7.56
CA LYS A 299 -6.91 -0.93 7.90
C LYS A 299 -6.76 0.33 8.75
N ALA A 300 -7.87 1.04 9.02
CA ALA A 300 -7.95 2.03 10.09
C ALA A 300 -7.60 1.42 11.47
N LEU A 301 -7.78 0.10 11.65
CA LEU A 301 -7.40 -0.58 12.89
C LEU A 301 -5.89 -0.48 13.15
N PHE A 302 -5.06 -0.53 12.12
CA PHE A 302 -3.60 -0.44 12.28
C PHE A 302 -3.20 0.95 12.79
N ALA A 303 -3.71 2.02 12.17
CA ALA A 303 -3.53 3.38 12.64
C ALA A 303 -4.08 3.60 14.06
N LYS A 304 -5.24 3.02 14.40
CA LYS A 304 -5.78 3.08 15.77
C LYS A 304 -4.82 2.49 16.81
N ARG A 305 -4.17 1.36 16.49
CA ARG A 305 -3.14 0.77 17.36
C ARG A 305 -1.92 1.68 17.46
N MET A 306 -1.51 2.29 16.35
CA MET A 306 -0.38 3.23 16.32
C MET A 306 -0.59 4.49 17.16
N ILE A 307 -1.83 4.93 17.41
CA ILE A 307 -2.11 6.02 18.37
C ILE A 307 -1.53 5.73 19.76
N LYS A 308 -1.58 4.45 20.19
CA LYS A 308 -1.02 4.02 21.48
C LYS A 308 0.47 3.62 21.36
N ILE A 309 0.88 3.03 20.24
CA ILE A 309 2.26 2.55 20.02
C ILE A 309 3.25 3.73 19.80
N ASP A 310 2.83 4.74 19.03
CA ASP A 310 3.64 5.92 18.71
C ASP A 310 2.88 7.20 19.09
N PRO A 311 2.86 7.55 20.39
CA PRO A 311 2.14 8.72 20.86
C PRO A 311 2.67 10.04 20.26
N LYS A 312 3.91 10.07 19.76
CA LYS A 312 4.50 11.26 19.12
C LYS A 312 3.76 11.67 17.84
N HIS A 313 3.14 10.72 17.15
CA HIS A 313 2.38 10.95 15.91
C HIS A 313 0.89 10.60 16.06
N ALA A 314 0.37 10.55 17.29
CA ALA A 314 -0.99 10.14 17.59
C ALA A 314 -2.05 10.94 16.80
N ASP A 315 -1.87 12.26 16.66
CA ASP A 315 -2.84 13.11 15.94
C ASP A 315 -2.87 12.83 14.44
N GLU A 316 -1.70 12.57 13.82
CA GLU A 316 -1.63 12.15 12.42
C GLU A 316 -2.35 10.81 12.20
N PHE A 317 -2.16 9.84 13.11
CA PHE A 317 -2.90 8.58 13.05
C PHE A 317 -4.40 8.74 13.30
N LYS A 318 -4.85 9.67 14.16
CA LYS A 318 -6.28 9.99 14.33
C LYS A 318 -6.89 10.55 13.05
N ASP A 319 -6.18 11.45 12.36
CA ASP A 319 -6.63 12.00 11.08
C ASP A 319 -6.72 10.92 10.00
N ILE A 320 -5.73 10.02 9.93
CA ILE A 320 -5.75 8.83 9.06
C ILE A 320 -6.99 7.97 9.36
N VAL A 321 -7.25 7.65 10.63
CA VAL A 321 -8.44 6.86 11.03
C VAL A 321 -9.74 7.55 10.59
N ALA A 322 -9.82 8.88 10.72
CA ALA A 322 -11.00 9.64 10.32
C ALA A 322 -11.26 9.56 8.81
N ARG A 323 -10.21 9.65 7.97
CA ARG A 323 -10.30 9.47 6.51
C ARG A 323 -10.71 8.05 6.12
N LEU A 324 -10.02 7.02 6.64
CA LEU A 324 -10.30 5.62 6.27
C LEU A 324 -11.70 5.15 6.70
N LYS A 325 -12.26 5.75 7.75
CA LYS A 325 -13.64 5.47 8.20
C LYS A 325 -14.70 6.34 7.53
N GLY A 326 -14.32 7.20 6.57
CA GLY A 326 -15.25 8.11 5.89
C GLY A 326 -15.87 9.18 6.80
N LYS A 327 -15.30 9.42 7.98
CA LYS A 327 -15.75 10.49 8.90
C LYS A 327 -15.27 11.87 8.46
N LYS A 328 -14.25 11.92 7.61
CA LYS A 328 -13.67 13.13 7.01
C LYS A 328 -13.43 12.88 5.51
N PRO A 329 -13.45 13.93 4.67
CA PRO A 329 -13.24 13.79 3.23
C PRO A 329 -11.83 13.29 2.92
N ALA A 330 -11.63 12.77 1.69
CA ALA A 330 -10.35 12.21 1.25
C ALA A 330 -9.17 13.20 1.35
N SER A 331 -9.45 14.51 1.27
CA SER A 331 -8.48 15.61 1.35
C SER A 331 -8.08 16.02 2.77
N TYR A 332 -8.79 15.55 3.80
CA TYR A 332 -8.65 16.07 5.16
C TYR A 332 -7.27 15.77 5.76
N ALA A 333 -6.55 16.83 6.19
CA ALA A 333 -5.21 16.74 6.76
C ALA A 333 -4.16 16.06 5.85
N VAL A 334 -4.42 16.03 4.54
CA VAL A 334 -3.43 15.59 3.54
C VAL A 334 -2.53 16.77 3.20
N LYS A 335 -1.22 16.56 3.28
CA LYS A 335 -0.21 17.60 3.00
C LYS A 335 0.43 17.35 1.63
N PRO A 336 0.77 18.41 0.87
CA PRO A 336 1.58 18.28 -0.34
C PRO A 336 2.86 17.48 -0.08
N LYS A 337 3.10 16.46 -0.90
CA LYS A 337 4.31 15.63 -0.84
C LYS A 337 4.61 15.02 -2.20
N HIS A 338 5.88 14.90 -2.53
CA HIS A 338 6.34 14.11 -3.66
C HIS A 338 7.42 13.13 -3.20
N THR A 339 7.30 11.86 -3.56
CA THR A 339 8.29 10.84 -3.19
C THR A 339 8.58 9.97 -4.38
N HIS A 340 9.85 9.95 -4.79
CA HIS A 340 10.37 8.99 -5.74
C HIS A 340 11.09 7.87 -4.96
N TYR A 341 10.56 6.66 -5.07
CA TYR A 341 11.11 5.45 -4.47
C TYR A 341 12.13 4.85 -5.43
N PHE A 342 13.38 5.30 -5.32
CA PHE A 342 14.47 4.95 -6.23
C PHE A 342 14.86 3.47 -6.21
N ARG A 343 14.54 2.74 -5.12
CA ARG A 343 14.66 1.27 -5.10
C ARG A 343 13.43 0.64 -5.73
N GLY A 344 12.24 1.19 -5.46
CA GLY A 344 10.95 0.62 -5.85
C GLY A 344 10.47 0.88 -7.27
N ASP A 345 11.18 1.69 -8.08
CA ASP A 345 10.74 2.14 -9.41
C ASP A 345 9.30 2.68 -9.37
N TYR A 346 8.99 3.45 -8.33
CA TYR A 346 7.66 3.98 -8.05
C TYR A 346 7.73 5.45 -7.66
N THR A 347 6.73 6.23 -8.04
CA THR A 347 6.63 7.64 -7.67
C THR A 347 5.24 7.92 -7.15
N LEU A 348 5.14 8.57 -6.00
CA LEU A 348 3.88 8.98 -5.41
C LEU A 348 3.87 10.50 -5.24
N HIS A 349 2.88 11.15 -5.83
CA HIS A 349 2.68 12.59 -5.76
C HIS A 349 1.32 12.90 -5.14
N VAL A 350 1.37 13.48 -3.94
CA VAL A 350 0.21 13.74 -3.10
C VAL A 350 -0.03 15.25 -3.01
N ARG A 351 -1.30 15.63 -3.18
CA ARG A 351 -1.80 16.97 -2.92
C ARG A 351 -3.08 16.89 -2.08
N PRO A 352 -3.50 17.98 -1.42
CA PRO A 352 -4.73 17.99 -0.65
C PRO A 352 -5.92 17.48 -1.47
N GLY A 353 -6.09 17.90 -2.73
CA GLY A 353 -7.23 17.51 -3.56
C GLY A 353 -7.07 16.26 -4.42
N TYR A 354 -5.85 15.71 -4.58
CA TYR A 354 -5.63 14.52 -5.40
C TYR A 354 -4.37 13.73 -5.01
N THR A 355 -4.29 12.50 -5.50
CA THR A 355 -3.08 11.68 -5.53
C THR A 355 -2.84 11.21 -6.97
N PHE A 356 -1.59 11.30 -7.42
CA PHE A 356 -1.13 10.80 -8.71
C PHE A 356 0.11 9.94 -8.47
N ASP A 357 0.17 8.75 -9.05
CA ASP A 357 1.38 7.94 -9.00
C ASP A 357 1.86 7.45 -10.35
N VAL A 358 3.07 6.86 -10.34
CA VAL A 358 3.66 6.20 -11.49
C VAL A 358 4.35 4.93 -11.04
N ARG A 359 3.92 3.77 -11.56
CA ARG A 359 4.65 2.51 -11.43
C ARG A 359 5.43 2.17 -12.69
N MET A 360 6.71 1.89 -12.49
CA MET A 360 7.66 1.45 -13.50
C MET A 360 8.20 0.06 -13.12
N ALA A 361 9.10 -0.48 -13.95
CA ALA A 361 9.95 -1.60 -13.60
C ALA A 361 11.28 -1.49 -14.35
N SER A 362 12.37 -1.93 -13.74
CA SER A 362 13.71 -1.89 -14.33
C SER A 362 14.40 -3.24 -14.21
N ASN A 363 15.64 -3.31 -14.67
CA ASN A 363 16.51 -4.45 -14.42
C ASN A 363 16.84 -4.68 -12.92
N ARG A 364 16.29 -3.86 -12.00
CA ARG A 364 16.44 -3.96 -10.55
C ARG A 364 15.15 -4.39 -9.84
N THR A 365 14.00 -4.32 -10.51
CA THR A 365 12.69 -4.52 -9.87
C THR A 365 11.78 -5.46 -10.67
N GLY A 366 10.90 -6.15 -9.95
CA GLY A 366 9.88 -7.01 -10.53
C GLY A 366 8.73 -6.22 -11.16
N ARG A 367 8.36 -6.64 -12.38
CA ARG A 367 7.05 -6.33 -12.99
C ARG A 367 5.93 -6.87 -12.09
N CYS A 368 4.71 -6.35 -12.26
CA CYS A 368 3.54 -6.82 -11.51
C CYS A 368 3.29 -8.32 -11.72
N GLU A 369 3.36 -9.08 -10.62
CA GLU A 369 3.22 -10.54 -10.63
C GLU A 369 1.83 -11.02 -11.06
N TYR A 370 1.85 -12.24 -11.60
CA TYR A 370 0.73 -13.17 -11.59
C TYR A 370 1.15 -14.44 -10.86
N GLY A 371 0.20 -15.20 -10.36
CA GLY A 371 0.46 -16.45 -9.64
C GLY A 371 -0.79 -17.00 -8.99
N ASN A 372 -0.84 -18.32 -8.76
CA ASN A 372 -2.01 -19.02 -8.19
C ASN A 372 -3.33 -18.77 -8.96
N GLY A 373 -3.26 -18.54 -10.27
CA GLY A 373 -4.44 -18.20 -11.07
C GLY A 373 -4.94 -16.76 -10.88
N GLU A 374 -4.19 -15.90 -10.19
CA GLU A 374 -4.49 -14.48 -9.96
C GLU A 374 -3.68 -13.57 -10.92
N ASN A 375 -4.20 -12.36 -11.20
CA ASN A 375 -3.59 -11.32 -12.03
C ASN A 375 -3.29 -11.71 -13.49
N LEU A 376 -4.19 -12.46 -14.14
CA LEU A 376 -3.91 -13.08 -15.45
C LEU A 376 -3.83 -12.12 -16.66
N LYS A 377 -4.04 -10.81 -16.46
CA LYS A 377 -4.02 -9.79 -17.54
C LYS A 377 -3.20 -8.54 -17.18
N THR A 378 -2.36 -8.58 -16.13
CA THR A 378 -1.71 -7.37 -15.56
C THR A 378 -0.35 -7.02 -16.16
N TYR A 379 -0.01 -7.57 -17.32
CA TYR A 379 1.36 -7.49 -17.87
C TYR A 379 1.88 -6.05 -18.00
N PHE A 380 1.05 -5.13 -18.50
CA PHE A 380 1.43 -3.73 -18.75
C PHE A 380 1.41 -2.84 -17.50
N VAL A 381 0.99 -3.34 -16.32
CA VAL A 381 0.85 -2.51 -15.09
C VAL A 381 2.16 -1.85 -14.64
N SER A 382 3.30 -2.38 -15.05
CA SER A 382 4.61 -1.82 -14.71
C SER A 382 5.26 -0.99 -15.84
N ASP A 383 4.56 -0.75 -16.94
CA ASP A 383 5.10 -0.04 -18.11
C ASP A 383 4.79 1.47 -18.08
N GLY A 384 5.04 2.09 -16.93
CA GLY A 384 4.70 3.50 -16.67
C GLY A 384 3.19 3.70 -16.47
N CYS A 385 2.59 2.83 -15.65
CA CYS A 385 1.18 2.97 -15.27
C CYS A 385 0.99 4.16 -14.33
N THR A 386 -0.15 4.86 -14.45
CA THR A 386 -0.48 6.02 -13.63
C THR A 386 -1.87 5.89 -13.02
N ASP A 387 -1.99 5.93 -11.70
CA ASP A 387 -3.27 6.01 -11.00
C ASP A 387 -3.55 7.48 -10.59
N ILE A 388 -4.77 7.94 -10.86
CA ILE A 388 -5.20 9.34 -10.71
C ILE A 388 -6.48 9.38 -9.86
N THR A 389 -6.35 9.75 -8.58
CA THR A 389 -7.47 9.73 -7.63
C THR A 389 -7.71 11.07 -6.95
N LYS A 390 -9.00 11.38 -6.70
CA LYS A 390 -9.45 12.55 -5.92
C LYS A 390 -10.32 12.10 -4.76
N GLU A 391 -11.31 11.25 -5.04
CA GLU A 391 -12.17 10.65 -4.03
C GLU A 391 -11.63 9.28 -3.57
N GLY A 392 -10.81 8.64 -4.42
CA GLY A 392 -10.16 7.36 -4.20
C GLY A 392 -10.86 6.19 -4.91
N ASN A 393 -12.15 6.32 -5.24
CA ASN A 393 -12.92 5.23 -5.81
C ASN A 393 -12.90 5.18 -7.35
N GLU A 394 -12.09 6.00 -8.01
CA GLU A 394 -12.07 6.13 -9.48
C GLU A 394 -11.78 4.81 -10.23
N TYR A 395 -11.12 3.86 -9.57
CA TYR A 395 -10.81 2.53 -10.11
C TYR A 395 -11.36 1.38 -9.25
N PHE A 396 -12.22 1.68 -8.27
CA PHE A 396 -12.72 0.67 -7.34
C PHE A 396 -13.58 -0.38 -8.08
N ASN A 397 -13.12 -1.64 -8.07
CA ASN A 397 -13.79 -2.78 -8.73
C ASN A 397 -13.91 -2.71 -10.27
N ILE A 398 -13.19 -1.83 -10.96
CA ILE A 398 -13.24 -1.71 -12.43
C ILE A 398 -12.54 -2.88 -13.17
N PHE A 399 -11.58 -3.54 -12.51
CA PHE A 399 -10.67 -4.52 -13.12
C PHE A 399 -11.28 -5.64 -13.98
N PRO A 400 -12.43 -6.27 -13.64
CA PRO A 400 -13.03 -7.29 -14.50
C PRO A 400 -13.46 -6.77 -15.86
N VAL A 401 -13.81 -5.48 -15.98
CA VAL A 401 -14.30 -4.87 -17.23
C VAL A 401 -13.23 -4.07 -17.97
N TRP A 402 -12.02 -3.97 -17.42
CA TRP A 402 -10.95 -3.17 -18.00
C TRP A 402 -10.49 -3.72 -19.35
N ASN A 403 -10.21 -2.81 -20.28
CA ASN A 403 -9.33 -3.13 -21.40
C ASN A 403 -7.88 -3.09 -20.91
N TRP A 404 -7.30 -4.26 -20.71
CA TRP A 404 -5.95 -4.45 -20.17
C TRP A 404 -4.82 -4.05 -21.14
N ALA A 405 -5.11 -3.74 -22.40
CA ALA A 405 -4.15 -3.08 -23.32
C ALA A 405 -4.21 -1.54 -23.21
N ARG A 406 -5.11 -1.01 -22.36
CA ARG A 406 -5.30 0.42 -22.12
C ARG A 406 -5.14 0.77 -20.64
N ILE A 407 -4.13 0.21 -20.00
CA ILE A 407 -3.84 0.56 -18.61
C ILE A 407 -3.50 2.06 -18.55
N PRO A 408 -4.08 2.84 -17.61
CA PRO A 408 -3.77 4.26 -17.46
C PRO A 408 -2.26 4.51 -17.44
N GLY A 409 -1.78 5.48 -18.23
CA GLY A 409 -0.38 5.87 -18.33
C GLY A 409 0.46 5.09 -19.35
N THR A 410 0.11 3.85 -19.67
CA THR A 410 0.99 2.96 -20.46
C THR A 410 1.00 3.29 -21.95
N THR A 411 2.13 3.03 -22.61
CA THR A 411 2.25 3.04 -24.07
C THR A 411 2.32 1.60 -24.57
N ALA A 412 1.24 1.07 -25.15
CA ALA A 412 1.11 -0.36 -25.44
C ALA A 412 0.41 -0.64 -26.78
N PRO A 413 0.80 -1.71 -27.50
CA PRO A 413 0.04 -2.24 -28.62
C PRO A 413 -1.36 -2.71 -28.18
N GLN A 414 -2.38 -2.44 -28.97
CA GLN A 414 -3.77 -2.74 -28.67
C GLN A 414 -4.13 -4.21 -28.97
N MET A 415 -3.47 -5.12 -28.24
CA MET A 415 -3.62 -6.57 -28.38
C MET A 415 -4.93 -7.07 -27.76
N ALA A 416 -5.62 -7.99 -28.44
CA ALA A 416 -6.85 -8.60 -27.91
C ALA A 416 -6.56 -9.57 -26.74
N LYS A 417 -5.44 -10.29 -26.80
CA LYS A 417 -4.97 -11.19 -25.75
C LYS A 417 -3.71 -10.61 -25.11
N ILE A 418 -3.79 -10.32 -23.82
CA ILE A 418 -2.65 -9.85 -23.04
C ILE A 418 -1.74 -11.05 -22.73
N PRO A 419 -0.42 -10.95 -22.98
CA PRO A 419 0.50 -12.02 -22.63
C PRO A 419 0.65 -12.13 -21.11
N LEU A 420 0.95 -13.33 -20.61
CA LEU A 420 1.49 -13.49 -19.27
C LEU A 420 2.99 -13.22 -19.28
N ALA A 421 3.55 -12.81 -18.15
CA ALA A 421 5.00 -12.76 -18.03
C ALA A 421 5.62 -14.17 -18.15
N LYS A 422 6.83 -14.23 -18.70
CA LYS A 422 7.56 -15.50 -18.92
C LYS A 422 7.66 -16.31 -17.62
N ASN A 423 7.95 -15.64 -16.52
CA ASN A 423 7.98 -16.23 -15.19
C ASN A 423 6.80 -15.72 -14.35
N ALA A 424 6.10 -16.62 -13.67
CA ALA A 424 5.20 -16.26 -12.58
C ALA A 424 6.00 -15.67 -11.41
N TRP A 425 5.36 -14.83 -10.59
CA TRP A 425 5.92 -14.18 -9.40
C TRP A 425 7.04 -13.15 -9.65
N GLN A 426 8.13 -13.55 -10.31
CA GLN A 426 9.37 -12.79 -10.37
C GLN A 426 9.85 -12.61 -11.81
N GLN A 427 9.20 -11.69 -12.53
CA GLN A 427 9.70 -11.21 -13.80
C GLN A 427 10.33 -9.83 -13.62
N ILE A 428 11.66 -9.75 -13.70
CA ILE A 428 12.38 -8.46 -13.67
C ILE A 428 12.07 -7.66 -14.95
N GLY A 429 12.01 -6.34 -14.82
CA GLY A 429 11.84 -5.42 -15.94
C GLY A 429 13.08 -5.32 -16.83
N THR A 430 12.94 -4.66 -17.97
CA THR A 430 14.00 -4.54 -18.99
C THR A 430 14.74 -3.21 -18.96
N SER A 431 14.15 -2.19 -18.34
CA SER A 431 14.69 -0.83 -18.40
C SER A 431 16.02 -0.69 -17.65
N THR A 432 16.98 -0.01 -18.28
CA THR A 432 18.26 0.36 -17.67
C THR A 432 18.31 1.82 -17.23
N PHE A 433 17.26 2.59 -17.51
CA PHE A 433 17.14 4.01 -17.15
C PHE A 433 15.71 4.28 -16.69
N SER A 434 15.50 4.09 -15.39
CA SER A 434 14.21 4.23 -14.71
C SER A 434 14.47 4.85 -13.35
N GLY A 435 13.79 5.94 -13.03
CA GLY A 435 14.04 6.67 -11.79
C GLY A 435 13.46 8.07 -11.82
N GLY A 436 13.92 8.93 -10.92
CA GLY A 436 13.42 10.29 -10.80
C GLY A 436 14.16 11.13 -9.78
N VAL A 437 13.99 12.43 -9.89
CA VAL A 437 14.53 13.43 -8.96
C VAL A 437 13.38 14.05 -8.16
N SER A 438 13.58 14.27 -6.86
CA SER A 438 12.57 14.81 -5.96
C SER A 438 13.20 15.77 -4.94
N ASP A 439 12.57 16.92 -4.71
CA ASP A 439 12.88 17.80 -3.58
C ASP A 439 11.93 17.58 -2.38
N SER A 440 11.18 16.48 -2.40
CA SER A 440 10.09 16.12 -1.48
C SER A 440 8.75 16.83 -1.71
N LEU A 441 8.66 17.81 -2.62
CA LEU A 441 7.42 18.52 -2.96
C LEU A 441 7.08 18.45 -4.45
N TYR A 442 8.10 18.55 -5.29
CA TYR A 442 8.08 18.48 -6.75
C TYR A 442 9.13 17.48 -7.23
N GLY A 443 9.03 17.09 -8.49
CA GLY A 443 10.02 16.22 -9.08
C GLY A 443 9.68 15.84 -10.51
N VAL A 444 10.56 15.04 -11.10
CA VAL A 444 10.34 14.41 -12.41
C VAL A 444 10.76 12.96 -12.34
N SER A 445 9.93 12.09 -12.92
CA SER A 445 10.22 10.66 -13.09
C SER A 445 10.35 10.31 -14.55
N THR A 446 11.15 9.31 -14.86
CA THR A 446 11.47 8.87 -16.22
C THR A 446 11.56 7.36 -16.30
N TYR A 447 11.13 6.82 -17.44
CA TYR A 447 11.14 5.41 -17.77
C TYR A 447 11.51 5.22 -19.24
N VAL A 448 12.67 4.60 -19.49
CA VAL A 448 13.03 4.08 -20.81
C VAL A 448 12.37 2.72 -20.97
N TYR A 449 11.21 2.72 -21.61
CA TYR A 449 10.44 1.54 -21.95
C TYR A 449 11.06 0.81 -23.15
N ASP A 450 11.30 -0.49 -23.00
CA ASP A 450 11.75 -1.38 -24.08
C ASP A 450 11.22 -2.79 -23.84
N GLU A 451 10.18 -3.18 -24.57
CA GLU A 451 9.52 -4.47 -24.37
C GLU A 451 9.52 -5.30 -25.65
N PRO A 452 10.51 -6.21 -25.82
CA PRO A 452 10.59 -7.11 -26.98
C PRO A 452 9.79 -8.40 -26.80
N TYR A 453 9.19 -8.65 -25.62
CA TYR A 453 8.51 -9.92 -25.37
C TYR A 453 7.15 -10.02 -26.07
N ALA A 454 6.76 -11.24 -26.44
CA ALA A 454 5.42 -11.61 -26.92
C ALA A 454 4.84 -10.69 -28.03
N ASN A 455 5.67 -10.26 -28.98
CA ASN A 455 5.30 -9.37 -30.10
C ASN A 455 4.81 -7.98 -29.67
N ILE A 456 5.13 -7.56 -28.44
CA ILE A 456 4.91 -6.19 -27.99
C ILE A 456 5.84 -5.26 -28.75
N ASN A 457 7.12 -5.62 -28.86
CA ASN A 457 8.17 -4.95 -29.66
C ASN A 457 8.06 -3.43 -29.66
N THR A 458 7.84 -2.81 -28.50
CA THR A 458 7.59 -1.36 -28.38
C THR A 458 8.61 -0.72 -27.46
N ARG A 459 9.14 0.43 -27.90
CA ARG A 459 10.09 1.25 -27.16
C ARG A 459 9.58 2.66 -27.03
N ALA A 460 9.87 3.31 -25.90
CA ALA A 460 9.54 4.72 -25.67
C ALA A 460 10.38 5.33 -24.55
N LYS A 461 10.59 6.65 -24.59
CA LYS A 461 11.07 7.45 -23.45
C LYS A 461 9.89 8.17 -22.84
N LYS A 462 9.51 7.80 -21.63
CA LYS A 462 8.33 8.32 -20.91
C LYS A 462 8.81 9.14 -19.72
N ALA A 463 8.26 10.33 -19.52
CA ALA A 463 8.59 11.18 -18.39
C ALA A 463 7.34 11.89 -17.84
N TRP A 464 7.32 12.08 -16.52
CA TRP A 464 6.22 12.72 -15.78
C TRP A 464 6.80 13.83 -14.91
N PHE A 465 6.29 15.05 -15.11
CA PHE A 465 6.79 16.28 -14.49
C PHE A 465 5.71 16.79 -13.54
N PHE A 466 6.03 16.81 -12.24
CA PHE A 466 5.04 17.00 -11.18
C PHE A 466 5.12 18.40 -10.59
N PHE A 467 4.02 19.15 -10.67
CA PHE A 467 3.85 20.48 -10.06
C PHE A 467 2.72 20.46 -9.03
N ASP A 468 2.05 21.58 -8.76
CA ASP A 468 0.96 21.64 -7.77
C ASP A 468 -0.39 21.25 -8.34
N ASP A 469 -0.78 21.90 -9.44
CA ASP A 469 -2.11 21.77 -10.02
C ASP A 469 -2.12 20.79 -11.20
N GLU A 470 -0.94 20.49 -11.75
CA GLU A 470 -0.81 19.66 -12.94
C GLU A 470 0.40 18.72 -12.95
N ILE A 471 0.24 17.68 -13.76
CA ILE A 471 1.29 16.74 -14.12
C ILE A 471 1.43 16.79 -15.64
N VAL A 472 2.63 17.10 -16.13
CA VAL A 472 2.93 17.02 -17.57
C VAL A 472 3.48 15.64 -17.87
N CYS A 473 2.91 14.97 -18.86
CA CYS A 473 3.29 13.63 -19.28
C CYS A 473 3.83 13.69 -20.71
N LEU A 474 5.11 13.36 -20.88
CA LEU A 474 5.81 13.41 -22.15
C LEU A 474 6.27 12.02 -22.60
N GLY A 475 6.13 11.77 -23.89
CA GLY A 475 6.65 10.58 -24.56
C GLY A 475 7.42 10.97 -25.80
N ALA A 476 8.58 10.34 -26.00
CA ALA A 476 9.39 10.52 -27.21
C ALA A 476 10.04 9.22 -27.67
N GLY A 477 10.47 9.17 -28.93
CA GLY A 477 11.14 7.99 -29.49
C GLY A 477 10.24 6.76 -29.56
N ILE A 478 8.93 6.94 -29.65
CA ILE A 478 7.96 5.83 -29.67
C ILE A 478 8.13 5.09 -30.97
N THR A 479 8.69 3.88 -30.88
CA THR A 479 8.97 3.02 -32.02
C THR A 479 8.43 1.64 -31.73
N SER A 480 7.74 1.03 -32.68
CA SER A 480 7.24 -0.32 -32.52
C SER A 480 7.31 -1.13 -33.80
N GLU A 481 7.51 -2.44 -33.66
CA GLU A 481 7.38 -3.43 -34.74
C GLU A 481 6.09 -4.24 -34.62
N SER A 482 5.25 -3.96 -33.62
CA SER A 482 3.98 -4.66 -33.43
C SER A 482 3.04 -4.45 -34.60
N GLU A 483 2.32 -5.50 -35.00
CA GLU A 483 1.27 -5.43 -36.02
C GLU A 483 -0.01 -4.74 -35.50
N PHE A 484 -0.13 -4.55 -34.18
CA PHE A 484 -1.25 -3.85 -33.57
C PHE A 484 -1.00 -2.35 -33.52
N GLU A 485 -2.08 -1.56 -33.53
CA GLU A 485 -1.99 -0.13 -33.28
C GLU A 485 -1.39 0.12 -31.89
N VAL A 486 -0.44 1.05 -31.80
CA VAL A 486 0.14 1.49 -30.53
C VAL A 486 -0.62 2.70 -30.02
N MET A 487 -1.03 2.66 -28.76
CA MET A 487 -1.65 3.79 -28.09
C MET A 487 -0.93 4.14 -26.80
N THR A 488 -1.00 5.41 -26.39
CA THR A 488 -0.70 5.81 -25.02
C THR A 488 -2.00 6.15 -24.32
N THR A 489 -2.35 5.38 -23.29
CA THR A 489 -3.57 5.64 -22.53
C THR A 489 -3.31 6.76 -21.54
N VAL A 490 -4.15 7.79 -21.59
CA VAL A 490 -4.13 8.90 -20.63
C VAL A 490 -4.88 8.50 -19.37
N ASN A 491 -6.08 7.91 -19.52
CA ASN A 491 -6.82 7.32 -18.40
C ASN A 491 -7.82 6.26 -18.87
N GLN A 492 -8.21 5.36 -17.95
CA GLN A 492 -9.31 4.40 -18.07
C GLN A 492 -9.94 4.21 -16.68
N CYS A 493 -10.92 5.03 -16.32
CA CYS A 493 -11.52 5.07 -14.98
C CYS A 493 -13.05 4.90 -15.01
N LEU A 494 -13.66 4.70 -13.85
CA LEU A 494 -15.11 4.64 -13.73
C LEU A 494 -15.72 5.99 -14.11
N SER A 495 -16.79 5.93 -14.90
CA SER A 495 -17.49 7.13 -15.34
C SER A 495 -18.49 7.67 -14.31
N PHE A 496 -19.03 6.79 -13.46
CA PHE A 496 -20.14 7.11 -12.53
C PHE A 496 -21.33 7.77 -13.25
N GLY A 497 -21.63 7.36 -14.49
CA GLY A 497 -22.65 7.94 -15.34
C GLY A 497 -22.40 9.40 -15.74
N LYS A 498 -21.20 9.94 -15.52
CA LYS A 498 -20.86 11.34 -15.82
C LYS A 498 -20.48 11.51 -17.28
N GLU A 499 -21.08 12.51 -17.93
CA GLU A 499 -20.66 12.93 -19.26
C GLU A 499 -19.21 13.45 -19.26
N ALA A 500 -18.49 13.19 -20.36
CA ALA A 500 -17.21 13.82 -20.61
C ALA A 500 -17.41 15.06 -21.49
N ASN A 501 -16.78 16.17 -21.11
CA ASN A 501 -16.75 17.40 -21.91
C ASN A 501 -15.45 17.46 -22.70
N VAL A 502 -15.52 17.80 -23.99
CA VAL A 502 -14.35 17.90 -24.86
C VAL A 502 -14.36 19.20 -25.66
N SER A 503 -13.18 19.72 -25.98
CA SER A 503 -13.02 20.86 -26.88
C SER A 503 -11.92 20.61 -27.91
N SER A 504 -12.23 20.81 -29.19
CA SER A 504 -11.28 20.67 -30.30
C SER A 504 -11.11 22.00 -31.07
N ALA A 505 -10.10 22.10 -31.91
CA ALA A 505 -9.79 23.33 -32.65
C ALA A 505 -10.87 23.76 -33.68
N LYS A 506 -11.73 22.84 -34.13
CA LYS A 506 -12.75 23.08 -35.18
C LYS A 506 -14.19 23.18 -34.67
N ASN A 507 -14.47 22.86 -33.40
CA ASN A 507 -15.84 22.86 -32.84
C ASN A 507 -15.92 23.49 -31.45
N LYS A 508 -17.04 24.17 -31.18
CA LYS A 508 -17.51 24.52 -29.82
C LYS A 508 -17.51 23.27 -28.93
N LEU A 509 -17.42 23.49 -27.61
CA LEU A 509 -17.59 22.48 -26.55
C LEU A 509 -18.55 21.36 -26.99
N GLN A 510 -18.07 20.12 -27.01
CA GLN A 510 -18.88 18.93 -27.30
C GLN A 510 -19.00 18.07 -26.05
N LYS A 511 -20.14 17.40 -25.91
CA LYS A 511 -20.37 16.40 -24.87
C LYS A 511 -20.26 15.01 -25.46
N ILE A 512 -19.55 14.12 -24.77
CA ILE A 512 -19.55 12.70 -25.06
C ILE A 512 -20.57 12.06 -24.12
N ALA A 513 -21.75 11.80 -24.68
CA ALA A 513 -22.81 11.11 -23.97
C ALA A 513 -22.36 9.69 -23.57
N ASN A 514 -23.01 9.13 -22.55
CA ASN A 514 -22.80 7.74 -22.15
C ASN A 514 -23.15 6.80 -23.34
N GLY A 515 -22.32 5.80 -23.57
CA GLY A 515 -22.35 4.91 -24.73
C GLY A 515 -21.54 5.38 -25.95
N GLY A 516 -21.00 6.62 -25.93
CA GLY A 516 -20.27 7.19 -27.04
C GLY A 516 -18.78 6.81 -27.08
N GLU A 517 -18.26 6.55 -28.28
CA GLU A 517 -16.82 6.45 -28.55
C GLU A 517 -16.50 7.20 -29.84
N GLN A 518 -15.48 8.06 -29.80
CA GLN A 518 -15.03 8.77 -30.99
C GLN A 518 -13.54 9.05 -30.97
N THR A 519 -12.93 9.13 -32.15
CA THR A 519 -11.58 9.63 -32.33
C THR A 519 -11.65 11.10 -32.74
N ILE A 520 -11.01 11.98 -31.96
CA ILE A 520 -11.01 13.43 -32.17
C ILE A 520 -9.61 13.87 -32.53
N SER A 521 -9.45 14.46 -33.73
CA SER A 521 -8.20 15.10 -34.13
C SER A 521 -8.11 16.52 -33.57
N ASN A 522 -6.91 16.95 -33.18
CA ASN A 522 -6.67 18.29 -32.61
C ASN A 522 -7.57 18.57 -31.40
N LEU A 523 -7.75 17.56 -30.55
CA LEU A 523 -8.36 17.74 -29.23
C LEU A 523 -7.48 18.73 -28.45
N ARG A 524 -8.08 19.76 -27.86
CA ARG A 524 -7.37 20.73 -27.01
C ARG A 524 -7.42 20.29 -25.56
N TRP A 525 -8.60 19.87 -25.11
CA TRP A 525 -8.77 19.28 -23.79
C TRP A 525 -10.00 18.38 -23.70
N ALA A 526 -9.96 17.44 -22.76
CA ALA A 526 -11.10 16.69 -22.25
C ALA A 526 -11.23 16.94 -20.74
N MET A 527 -12.45 16.83 -20.22
CA MET A 527 -12.72 16.95 -18.79
C MET A 527 -13.78 15.93 -18.37
N HIS A 528 -13.46 15.12 -17.38
CA HIS A 528 -14.32 14.09 -16.83
C HIS A 528 -14.13 14.02 -15.31
N ASN A 529 -15.23 13.92 -14.56
CA ASN A 529 -15.22 13.86 -13.10
C ASN A 529 -14.38 14.97 -12.40
N GLY A 530 -14.33 16.16 -13.00
CA GLY A 530 -13.52 17.28 -12.50
C GLY A 530 -12.00 17.09 -12.64
N VAL A 531 -11.55 16.10 -13.41
CA VAL A 531 -10.17 15.96 -13.89
C VAL A 531 -10.12 16.48 -15.33
N GLY A 532 -9.17 17.37 -15.61
CA GLY A 532 -8.88 17.90 -16.93
C GLY A 532 -7.69 17.20 -17.56
N TYR A 533 -7.73 17.07 -18.89
CA TYR A 533 -6.68 16.50 -19.71
C TYR A 533 -6.43 17.45 -20.87
N VAL A 534 -5.30 18.16 -20.87
CA VAL A 534 -4.94 19.11 -21.92
C VAL A 534 -3.97 18.44 -22.89
N PHE A 535 -4.16 18.70 -24.18
CA PHE A 535 -3.37 18.14 -25.29
C PHE A 535 -2.73 19.29 -26.07
N PRO A 536 -1.46 19.63 -25.78
CA PRO A 536 -0.76 20.71 -26.46
C PRO A 536 -0.47 20.42 -27.94
N ASP A 537 -0.29 19.14 -28.27
CA ASP A 537 0.04 18.68 -29.61
C ASP A 537 -1.21 18.36 -30.44
N LYS A 538 -1.07 18.40 -31.76
CA LYS A 538 -2.13 18.10 -32.75
C LYS A 538 -2.38 16.59 -32.91
N ASN A 539 -2.59 15.89 -31.78
CA ASN A 539 -2.72 14.44 -31.76
C ASN A 539 -4.15 13.97 -32.09
N SER A 540 -4.23 12.69 -32.46
CA SER A 540 -5.48 11.95 -32.61
C SER A 540 -5.80 11.24 -31.29
N VAL A 541 -6.91 11.62 -30.66
CA VAL A 541 -7.27 11.13 -29.31
C VAL A 541 -8.57 10.34 -29.38
N LEU A 542 -8.53 9.09 -28.94
CA LEU A 542 -9.71 8.30 -28.63
C LEU A 542 -10.34 8.84 -27.34
N VAL A 543 -11.63 9.15 -27.39
CA VAL A 543 -12.46 9.48 -26.23
C VAL A 543 -13.62 8.49 -26.20
N SER A 544 -13.72 7.71 -25.13
CA SER A 544 -14.76 6.69 -24.93
C SER A 544 -15.41 6.88 -23.57
N ASN A 545 -16.73 6.78 -23.51
CA ASN A 545 -17.51 6.81 -22.27
C ASN A 545 -18.63 5.78 -22.39
N LYS A 546 -18.29 4.49 -22.29
CA LYS A 546 -19.20 3.38 -22.62
C LYS A 546 -19.27 2.34 -21.52
N GLU A 547 -20.38 1.60 -21.48
CA GLU A 547 -20.44 0.39 -20.68
C GLU A 547 -19.40 -0.62 -21.18
N GLN A 548 -18.60 -1.14 -20.26
CA GLN A 548 -17.70 -2.26 -20.50
C GLN A 548 -18.13 -3.44 -19.63
N THR A 549 -17.91 -4.64 -20.14
CA THR A 549 -18.33 -5.88 -19.49
C THR A 549 -17.17 -6.85 -19.34
N GLY A 550 -17.25 -7.69 -18.33
CA GLY A 550 -16.29 -8.77 -18.10
C GLY A 550 -16.55 -9.50 -16.79
N VAL A 551 -15.72 -10.48 -16.47
CA VAL A 551 -15.89 -11.33 -15.29
C VAL A 551 -14.63 -11.32 -14.44
N TRP A 552 -14.76 -11.44 -13.12
CA TRP A 552 -13.59 -11.52 -12.25
C TRP A 552 -12.76 -12.79 -12.51
N TYR A 553 -13.42 -13.88 -12.89
CA TYR A 553 -12.77 -15.16 -13.21
C TYR A 553 -11.67 -15.04 -14.29
N ASP A 554 -11.85 -14.12 -15.25
CA ASP A 554 -10.92 -13.89 -16.36
C ASP A 554 -9.56 -13.35 -15.92
N ILE A 555 -9.52 -12.70 -14.76
CA ILE A 555 -8.31 -12.11 -14.18
C ILE A 555 -7.88 -12.84 -12.90
N ASN A 556 -8.79 -13.59 -12.28
CA ASN A 556 -8.55 -14.36 -11.06
C ASN A 556 -9.45 -15.60 -11.00
N GLN A 557 -8.85 -16.79 -11.17
CA GLN A 557 -9.56 -18.07 -11.25
C GLN A 557 -10.26 -18.52 -9.96
N THR A 558 -10.04 -17.81 -8.84
CA THR A 558 -10.75 -18.05 -7.57
C THR A 558 -12.04 -17.22 -7.42
N GLN A 559 -12.30 -16.30 -8.36
CA GLN A 559 -13.39 -15.34 -8.29
C GLN A 559 -14.61 -15.77 -9.12
N SER A 560 -15.71 -15.03 -8.94
CA SER A 560 -16.98 -15.31 -9.63
C SER A 560 -16.89 -15.19 -11.15
N LYS A 561 -17.61 -16.08 -11.84
CA LYS A 561 -17.89 -16.04 -13.29
C LYS A 561 -19.08 -15.14 -13.65
N LYS A 562 -19.69 -14.45 -12.67
CA LYS A 562 -20.83 -13.56 -12.94
C LYS A 562 -20.38 -12.34 -13.76
N MET A 563 -21.09 -12.07 -14.84
CA MET A 563 -20.87 -10.87 -15.67
C MET A 563 -20.99 -9.60 -14.82
N GLN A 564 -20.02 -8.70 -14.98
CA GLN A 564 -19.98 -7.36 -14.42
C GLN A 564 -20.18 -6.35 -15.57
N HIS A 565 -20.76 -5.21 -15.24
CA HIS A 565 -21.07 -4.11 -16.15
C HIS A 565 -20.68 -2.82 -15.44
N GLU A 566 -19.86 -1.99 -16.06
CA GLU A 566 -19.51 -0.67 -15.51
C GLU A 566 -19.39 0.34 -16.65
N ASP A 567 -19.83 1.57 -16.42
CA ASP A 567 -19.55 2.70 -17.31
C ASP A 567 -18.09 3.12 -17.15
N VAL A 568 -17.31 3.06 -18.23
CA VAL A 568 -15.88 3.36 -18.22
C VAL A 568 -15.56 4.53 -19.14
N PHE A 569 -14.88 5.52 -18.58
CA PHE A 569 -14.29 6.62 -19.33
C PHE A 569 -12.85 6.28 -19.74
N THR A 570 -12.54 6.36 -21.03
CA THR A 570 -11.21 6.09 -21.58
C THR A 570 -10.73 7.27 -22.44
N LEU A 571 -9.48 7.68 -22.24
CA LEU A 571 -8.74 8.58 -23.11
C LEU A 571 -7.45 7.91 -23.58
N ALA A 572 -7.21 7.88 -24.88
CA ALA A 572 -5.97 7.32 -25.43
C ALA A 572 -5.48 8.07 -26.67
N LEU A 573 -4.17 8.36 -26.70
CA LEU A 573 -3.46 8.93 -27.83
C LEU A 573 -3.07 7.84 -28.82
N ARG A 574 -3.38 8.03 -30.09
CA ARG A 574 -3.14 7.05 -31.17
C ARG A 574 -1.81 7.34 -31.87
N HIS A 575 -0.91 6.36 -31.90
CA HIS A 575 0.39 6.44 -32.59
C HIS A 575 0.39 5.71 -33.94
N GLY A 576 -0.69 4.97 -34.25
CA GLY A 576 -0.79 4.15 -35.45
C GLY A 576 -0.12 2.79 -35.31
N VAL A 577 -0.06 2.05 -36.41
CA VAL A 577 0.63 0.75 -36.51
C VAL A 577 2.10 1.03 -36.86
N LYS A 578 3.02 0.32 -36.20
CA LYS A 578 4.47 0.46 -36.38
C LYS A 578 4.95 1.92 -36.40
N PRO A 579 4.63 2.73 -35.36
CA PRO A 579 5.16 4.09 -35.26
C PRO A 579 6.70 4.09 -35.31
N SER A 580 7.26 5.18 -35.84
CA SER A 580 8.70 5.44 -35.86
C SER A 580 8.95 6.85 -35.32
N ASP A 581 9.74 6.95 -34.25
CA ASP A 581 10.06 8.20 -33.54
C ASP A 581 8.83 9.06 -33.19
N ALA A 582 7.69 8.43 -32.92
CA ALA A 582 6.48 9.15 -32.53
C ALA A 582 6.63 9.76 -31.12
N THR A 583 5.80 10.76 -30.83
CA THR A 583 5.81 11.49 -29.56
C THR A 583 4.40 11.63 -29.00
N TYR A 584 4.29 11.92 -27.71
CA TYR A 584 3.09 12.51 -27.12
C TYR A 584 3.43 13.59 -26.11
N ALA A 585 2.51 14.54 -25.95
CA ALA A 585 2.40 15.37 -24.77
C ALA A 585 0.94 15.46 -24.32
N TYR A 586 0.71 15.33 -23.01
CA TYR A 586 -0.55 15.70 -22.38
C TYR A 586 -0.29 16.23 -20.97
N ILE A 587 -1.22 17.01 -20.46
CA ILE A 587 -1.17 17.59 -19.11
C ILE A 587 -2.42 17.14 -18.36
N VAL A 588 -2.24 16.49 -17.21
CA VAL A 588 -3.33 16.12 -16.31
C VAL A 588 -3.51 17.25 -15.30
N VAL A 589 -4.74 17.71 -15.12
CA VAL A 589 -5.16 18.73 -14.15
C VAL A 589 -6.21 18.10 -13.23
N PRO A 590 -5.81 17.43 -12.14
CA PRO A 590 -6.73 16.66 -11.30
C PRO A 590 -7.88 17.48 -10.70
N GLU A 591 -7.65 18.77 -10.44
CA GLU A 591 -8.66 19.69 -9.89
C GLU A 591 -9.13 20.73 -10.92
N ALA A 592 -9.48 20.27 -12.12
CA ALA A 592 -10.01 21.13 -13.17
C ALA A 592 -11.36 21.75 -12.77
N LYS A 593 -11.42 23.08 -12.79
CA LYS A 593 -12.59 23.87 -12.43
C LYS A 593 -13.57 24.04 -13.58
N ASN A 594 -13.05 24.28 -14.79
CA ASN A 594 -13.83 24.49 -16.01
C ASN A 594 -12.94 24.52 -17.25
N GLY A 595 -13.58 24.49 -18.43
CA GLY A 595 -12.88 24.56 -19.72
C GLY A 595 -12.05 25.83 -19.94
N LYS A 596 -12.41 26.97 -19.33
CA LYS A 596 -11.63 28.22 -19.45
C LYS A 596 -10.27 28.10 -18.75
N GLN A 597 -10.20 27.42 -17.61
CA GLN A 597 -8.92 27.09 -16.96
C GLN A 597 -8.07 26.20 -17.87
N LEU A 598 -8.67 25.16 -18.46
CA LEU A 598 -7.97 24.22 -19.35
C LEU A 598 -7.46 24.90 -20.63
N ASP A 599 -8.27 25.76 -21.25
CA ASP A 599 -7.84 26.60 -22.39
C ASP A 599 -6.65 27.50 -22.03
N GLY A 600 -6.55 27.91 -20.75
CA GLY A 600 -5.46 28.74 -20.24
C GLY A 600 -4.06 28.10 -20.32
N TYR A 601 -3.97 26.77 -20.34
CA TYR A 601 -2.68 26.06 -20.41
C TYR A 601 -1.93 26.31 -21.73
N ALA A 602 -2.61 26.66 -22.82
CA ALA A 602 -1.96 27.02 -24.09
C ALA A 602 -0.99 28.20 -23.96
N LYS A 603 -1.20 29.09 -22.98
CA LYS A 603 -0.29 30.21 -22.63
C LYS A 603 0.03 30.21 -21.13
N GLY A 604 -0.13 29.06 -20.49
CA GLY A 604 -0.20 28.91 -19.04
C GLY A 604 1.16 29.01 -18.33
N PRO A 605 1.16 28.70 -17.02
CA PRO A 605 2.37 28.72 -16.21
C PRO A 605 3.36 27.63 -16.63
N VAL A 606 2.87 26.53 -17.21
CA VAL A 606 3.69 25.44 -17.73
C VAL A 606 4.08 25.67 -19.18
N ALA A 607 5.34 25.39 -19.50
CA ALA A 607 5.86 25.35 -20.86
C ALA A 607 6.63 24.04 -21.09
N ILE A 608 6.24 23.29 -22.13
CA ILE A 608 7.02 22.17 -22.63
C ILE A 608 8.16 22.75 -23.47
N LEU A 609 9.39 22.53 -23.02
CA LEU A 609 10.59 23.13 -23.57
C LEU A 609 11.28 22.23 -24.59
N SER A 610 11.23 20.92 -24.36
CA SER A 610 11.75 19.88 -25.26
C SER A 610 11.00 18.58 -25.00
N ASN A 611 10.73 17.83 -26.07
CA ASN A 611 10.22 16.46 -25.97
C ASN A 611 10.85 15.61 -27.08
N THR A 612 12.12 15.27 -26.91
CA THR A 612 12.88 14.48 -27.88
C THR A 612 13.40 13.20 -27.23
N SER A 613 13.92 12.29 -28.05
CA SER A 613 14.57 11.09 -27.56
C SER A 613 15.90 11.38 -26.82
N SER A 614 16.44 12.59 -26.88
CA SER A 614 17.63 12.99 -26.11
C SER A 614 17.28 13.74 -24.83
N VAL A 615 16.33 14.68 -24.89
CA VAL A 615 15.98 15.55 -23.75
C VAL A 615 14.49 15.80 -23.69
N GLN A 616 13.90 15.56 -22.52
CA GLN A 616 12.54 15.98 -22.18
C GLN A 616 12.62 17.04 -21.08
N ALA A 617 12.06 18.22 -21.32
CA ALA A 617 12.21 19.37 -20.43
C ALA A 617 10.91 20.17 -20.32
N VAL A 618 10.58 20.59 -19.10
CA VAL A 618 9.40 21.38 -18.77
C VAL A 618 9.78 22.49 -17.80
N GLN A 619 9.20 23.67 -17.99
CA GLN A 619 9.32 24.79 -17.06
C GLN A 619 7.95 25.11 -16.46
N HIS A 620 7.91 25.35 -15.15
CA HIS A 620 6.82 26.04 -14.49
C HIS A 620 7.24 27.47 -14.15
N LYS A 621 6.78 28.44 -14.94
CA LYS A 621 7.20 29.85 -14.93
C LYS A 621 6.97 30.51 -13.58
N ASN A 622 5.79 30.28 -12.97
CA ASN A 622 5.41 30.92 -11.71
C ASN A 622 6.17 30.35 -10.51
N LEU A 623 6.58 29.09 -10.58
CA LEU A 623 7.35 28.44 -9.52
C LEU A 623 8.86 28.68 -9.68
N GLY A 624 9.30 29.18 -10.84
CA GLY A 624 10.73 29.29 -11.14
C GLY A 624 11.44 27.93 -11.17
N ILE A 625 10.73 26.90 -11.62
CA ILE A 625 11.22 25.52 -11.66
C ILE A 625 11.38 25.07 -13.11
N TRP A 626 12.53 24.49 -13.41
CA TRP A 626 12.78 23.70 -14.61
C TRP A 626 13.03 22.27 -14.19
N GLN A 627 12.33 21.34 -14.81
CA GLN A 627 12.54 19.90 -14.64
C GLN A 627 12.98 19.33 -15.99
N MET A 628 14.03 18.51 -15.98
CA MET A 628 14.65 17.98 -17.19
C MET A 628 15.09 16.53 -17.01
N VAL A 629 14.95 15.76 -18.09
CA VAL A 629 15.48 14.41 -18.23
C VAL A 629 16.41 14.40 -19.43
N PHE A 630 17.67 14.09 -19.18
CA PHE A 630 18.68 13.85 -20.21
C PHE A 630 18.88 12.34 -20.35
N HIS A 631 18.50 11.79 -21.50
CA HIS A 631 18.64 10.36 -21.82
C HIS A 631 20.05 9.98 -22.31
N ALA A 632 20.88 11.00 -22.58
CA ALA A 632 22.26 10.93 -23.02
C ALA A 632 23.02 12.16 -22.52
N ALA A 633 24.36 12.16 -22.61
CA ALA A 633 25.14 13.40 -22.52
C ALA A 633 24.60 14.41 -23.54
N GLY A 634 24.47 15.67 -23.16
CA GLY A 634 23.83 16.65 -24.03
C GLY A 634 23.67 18.02 -23.39
N LYS A 635 23.03 18.91 -24.16
CA LYS A 635 22.80 20.29 -23.77
C LYS A 635 21.38 20.71 -24.12
N TYR A 636 20.72 21.36 -23.18
CA TYR A 636 19.52 22.15 -23.43
C TYR A 636 19.87 23.64 -23.25
N SER A 637 19.36 24.49 -24.14
CA SER A 637 19.53 25.94 -23.99
C SER A 637 18.38 26.69 -24.62
N ASP A 638 17.85 27.66 -23.88
CA ASP A 638 16.98 28.72 -24.39
C ASP A 638 17.46 30.09 -23.88
N LYS A 639 16.60 31.12 -23.99
CA LYS A 639 16.91 32.47 -23.51
C LYS A 639 16.97 32.58 -21.98
N ASN A 640 16.35 31.66 -21.25
CA ASN A 640 16.18 31.70 -19.80
C ASN A 640 17.20 30.81 -19.07
N ILE A 641 17.58 29.69 -19.66
CA ILE A 641 18.46 28.71 -19.04
C ILE A 641 19.32 27.98 -20.07
N THR A 642 20.55 27.68 -19.67
CA THR A 642 21.43 26.70 -20.32
C THR A 642 21.80 25.63 -19.31
N VAL A 643 21.61 24.36 -19.68
CA VAL A 643 22.05 23.19 -18.91
C VAL A 643 22.78 22.23 -19.83
N SER A 644 24.01 21.85 -19.50
CA SER A 644 24.74 20.77 -20.18
C SER A 644 25.11 19.70 -19.18
N VAL A 645 25.04 18.44 -19.59
CA VAL A 645 25.42 17.28 -18.77
C VAL A 645 26.32 16.34 -19.56
N ASP A 646 27.31 15.76 -18.89
CA ASP A 646 28.23 14.80 -19.49
C ASP A 646 27.70 13.35 -19.47
N LYS A 647 26.61 13.10 -18.73
CA LYS A 647 25.98 11.79 -18.55
C LYS A 647 24.45 11.90 -18.45
N PRO A 648 23.71 10.82 -18.77
CA PRO A 648 22.27 10.76 -18.55
C PRO A 648 21.88 11.04 -17.09
N CYS A 649 20.84 11.82 -16.85
CA CYS A 649 20.34 12.14 -15.52
C CYS A 649 18.91 12.68 -15.56
N ALA A 650 18.26 12.70 -14.38
CA ALA A 650 17.07 13.50 -14.14
C ALA A 650 17.46 14.64 -13.19
N LEU A 651 17.06 15.88 -13.52
CA LEU A 651 17.41 17.05 -12.73
C LEU A 651 16.27 18.06 -12.65
N MET A 652 16.35 18.88 -11.61
CA MET A 652 15.46 20.01 -11.40
C MET A 652 16.27 21.23 -10.96
N VAL A 653 16.09 22.35 -11.66
CA VAL A 653 16.68 23.64 -11.31
C VAL A 653 15.58 24.52 -10.76
N HIS A 654 15.77 25.02 -9.54
CA HIS A 654 14.83 25.92 -8.88
C HIS A 654 15.51 27.26 -8.60
N THR A 655 14.88 28.35 -9.05
CA THR A 655 15.27 29.71 -8.67
C THR A 655 14.42 30.20 -7.51
N SER A 656 15.04 30.76 -6.47
CA SER A 656 14.33 31.44 -5.39
C SER A 656 13.44 32.57 -5.92
N ALA A 657 12.42 32.97 -5.16
CA ALA A 657 11.48 34.02 -5.56
C ALA A 657 12.16 35.37 -5.86
N ASP A 658 13.24 35.70 -5.16
CA ASP A 658 14.08 36.89 -5.39
C ASP A 658 15.08 36.72 -6.55
N LYS A 659 15.12 35.53 -7.17
CA LYS A 659 16.02 35.10 -8.25
C LYS A 659 17.51 35.19 -7.91
N LYS A 660 17.88 35.24 -6.62
CA LYS A 660 19.28 35.32 -6.19
C LYS A 660 19.90 33.97 -5.81
N GLY A 661 19.08 32.95 -5.60
CA GLY A 661 19.52 31.59 -5.28
C GLY A 661 19.07 30.61 -6.35
N VAL A 662 19.98 29.76 -6.81
CA VAL A 662 19.69 28.63 -7.69
C VAL A 662 19.99 27.35 -6.93
N THR A 663 19.03 26.43 -6.89
CA THR A 663 19.23 25.08 -6.33
C THR A 663 19.09 24.06 -7.46
N LEU A 664 20.09 23.19 -7.58
CA LEU A 664 20.08 22.04 -8.47
C LEU A 664 19.76 20.78 -7.65
N HIS A 665 18.66 20.12 -7.96
CA HIS A 665 18.40 18.74 -7.56
C HIS A 665 18.74 17.82 -8.73
N ILE A 666 19.40 16.70 -8.47
CA ILE A 666 19.79 15.75 -9.50
C ILE A 666 19.77 14.33 -8.96
N ALA A 667 19.39 13.38 -9.81
CA ALA A 667 19.46 11.94 -9.56
C ALA A 667 20.06 11.23 -10.79
N ASP A 668 20.57 10.01 -10.56
CA ASP A 668 21.02 9.07 -11.60
C ASP A 668 20.02 7.91 -11.75
N PRO A 669 19.03 7.99 -12.68
CA PRO A 669 18.07 6.92 -12.92
C PRO A 669 18.68 5.60 -13.41
N ALA A 670 19.92 5.62 -13.91
CA ALA A 670 20.62 4.39 -14.30
C ALA A 670 21.29 3.70 -13.11
N GLN A 671 21.47 4.41 -11.99
CA GLN A 671 22.19 3.94 -10.81
C GLN A 671 23.61 3.43 -11.14
N LYS A 672 24.29 4.11 -12.07
CA LYS A 672 25.67 3.79 -12.50
C LYS A 672 26.73 4.25 -11.50
N GLN A 673 26.36 5.04 -10.50
CA GLN A 673 27.23 5.45 -9.38
C GLN A 673 28.52 6.14 -9.82
N GLY A 674 28.42 7.04 -10.81
CA GLY A 674 29.53 7.86 -11.28
C GLY A 674 29.31 9.35 -11.04
N VAL A 675 30.38 10.15 -11.11
CA VAL A 675 30.27 11.61 -11.09
C VAL A 675 29.56 12.09 -12.36
N ILE A 676 28.57 12.97 -12.23
CA ILE A 676 27.90 13.65 -13.34
C ILE A 676 28.27 15.12 -13.29
N LYS A 677 28.84 15.66 -14.36
CA LYS A 677 29.17 17.09 -14.48
C LYS A 677 27.98 17.82 -15.10
N VAL A 678 27.54 18.88 -14.42
CA VAL A 678 26.42 19.71 -14.84
C VAL A 678 26.88 21.15 -14.99
N ASP A 679 26.88 21.67 -16.21
CA ASP A 679 27.06 23.10 -16.47
C ASP A 679 25.70 23.79 -16.47
N VAL A 680 25.46 24.70 -15.55
CA VAL A 680 24.19 25.43 -15.43
C VAL A 680 24.40 26.94 -15.50
N LYS A 681 23.53 27.61 -16.26
CA LYS A 681 23.42 29.07 -16.29
C LYS A 681 21.96 29.46 -16.37
N VAL A 682 21.46 30.17 -15.36
CA VAL A 682 20.10 30.73 -15.36
C VAL A 682 20.19 32.24 -15.62
N SER A 683 19.59 32.69 -16.72
CA SER A 683 19.56 34.10 -17.12
C SER A 683 18.90 34.96 -16.04
N GLY A 684 19.56 36.05 -15.67
CA GLY A 684 19.09 36.99 -14.65
C GLY A 684 19.35 36.56 -13.19
N ALA A 685 19.57 35.27 -12.93
CA ALA A 685 19.95 34.77 -11.60
C ALA A 685 21.46 34.56 -11.45
N MET A 686 22.15 34.26 -12.55
CA MET A 686 23.59 33.93 -12.56
C MET A 686 24.37 34.82 -13.53
N LYS A 687 25.55 35.32 -13.10
CA LYS A 687 26.44 36.13 -13.96
C LYS A 687 27.19 35.30 -15.00
N LYS A 688 27.61 34.09 -14.64
CA LYS A 688 28.33 33.13 -15.49
C LYS A 688 27.77 31.73 -15.31
N ALA A 689 28.09 30.83 -16.23
CA ALA A 689 27.80 29.41 -16.05
C ALA A 689 28.63 28.85 -14.88
N VAL A 690 28.07 27.89 -14.14
CA VAL A 690 28.73 27.16 -13.07
C VAL A 690 28.73 25.68 -13.42
N THR A 691 29.90 25.06 -13.31
CA THR A 691 30.06 23.61 -13.41
C THR A 691 29.91 23.01 -12.01
N GLN A 692 28.89 22.19 -11.81
CA GLN A 692 28.68 21.41 -10.60
C GLN A 692 29.06 19.95 -10.85
N GLU A 693 30.01 19.44 -10.10
CA GLU A 693 30.28 18.00 -10.05
C GLU A 693 29.32 17.34 -9.07
N CYS A 694 28.44 16.49 -9.60
CA CYS A 694 27.44 15.76 -8.84
C CYS A 694 27.96 14.35 -8.62
N ASP A 695 28.61 14.12 -7.48
CA ASP A 695 29.27 12.85 -7.19
C ASP A 695 28.24 11.78 -6.77
N PHE A 696 28.02 10.73 -7.54
CA PHE A 696 27.23 9.56 -7.12
C PHE A 696 28.09 8.32 -6.82
N THR A 697 29.41 8.48 -6.76
CA THR A 697 30.30 7.40 -6.32
C THR A 697 29.97 7.00 -4.88
N ASN A 698 30.13 5.71 -4.58
CA ASN A 698 29.89 5.16 -3.25
C ASN A 698 28.48 5.42 -2.68
N THR A 699 27.48 5.64 -3.54
CA THR A 699 26.08 5.80 -3.09
C THR A 699 25.47 4.47 -2.62
N GLY A 700 25.99 3.33 -3.09
CA GLY A 700 25.67 2.01 -2.57
C GLY A 700 24.17 1.76 -2.58
N ILE A 701 23.59 1.46 -1.41
CA ILE A 701 22.16 1.23 -1.23
C ILE A 701 21.26 2.44 -1.55
N TYR A 702 21.83 3.64 -1.63
CA TYR A 702 21.18 4.91 -1.97
C TYR A 702 21.41 5.33 -3.43
N ALA A 703 21.93 4.45 -4.28
CA ALA A 703 22.04 4.73 -5.71
C ALA A 703 20.66 5.07 -6.30
N GLY A 704 20.57 6.17 -7.04
CA GLY A 704 19.31 6.72 -7.56
C GLY A 704 18.62 7.74 -6.65
N ALA A 705 19.06 7.90 -5.40
CA ALA A 705 18.57 8.97 -4.53
C ALA A 705 18.92 10.36 -5.07
N THR A 706 18.09 11.36 -4.77
CA THR A 706 18.34 12.75 -5.16
C THR A 706 19.46 13.37 -4.33
N LYS A 707 20.33 14.14 -4.98
CA LYS A 707 21.28 15.08 -4.35
C LYS A 707 20.87 16.51 -4.66
N ALA A 708 21.10 17.42 -3.72
CA ALA A 708 20.78 18.83 -3.84
C ALA A 708 22.04 19.71 -3.68
N TYR A 709 22.20 20.71 -4.53
CA TYR A 709 23.33 21.62 -4.56
C TYR A 709 22.84 23.06 -4.67
N LYS A 710 23.37 23.95 -3.84
CA LYS A 710 23.18 25.40 -4.01
C LYS A 710 24.23 25.90 -4.99
N ILE A 711 23.76 26.46 -6.11
CA ILE A 711 24.61 26.99 -7.17
C ILE A 711 24.78 28.49 -6.94
N GLN A 712 26.02 28.95 -6.80
CA GLN A 712 26.39 30.34 -6.53
C GLN A 712 27.14 30.98 -7.69
#